data_AF-A0A497EI04-F1
#
_entry.id   AF-A0A497EI04-F1
#
_cell.length_a   1.000
_cell.length_b   1.000
_cell.length_c   1.000
_cell.angle_alpha   90.00
_cell.angle_beta   90.00
_cell.angle_gamma   90.00
#
_symmetry.space_group_name_H-M   'P 1'
#
loop_
_entity.id
_entity.type
_entity.pdbx_description
1 polymer ?
#
loop_
_entity_poly.entity_id
_entity_poly.type
_entity_poly.pdbx_seq_one_letter_code
_entity_poly.pdbx_strand_id
1 'polypeptide(L)'
;MMFLPVGHDQSSVRRLPWVTFTLMGLCVVVFLLTLAPVQSSKERMARSLTEIAEYFFAHPNLELEPEIEEYLFGFVPEYQGQREAFKEVLKEGVTGFGLFDGEQEEQGPEETEAEQQAELDRLTAQFHKAIKSSPYFELGLVPADQHIYAYITHQFMHGGWMHLIGNLLFLYLAGPYLEDVWGRPLFAGFYLSAGVFAALVYVLKYPLMEGPMVGASGAIAGLMGAFLVRYGGTKIKFLFFFFMTPRFFDAPAWLMLPLWLLREVFYGQAVDFGGGQSSGVAHWAHVAGFVYGLVIAAGVKQLKFEEKYVDTALESQAIQHQNLDLEEALDARQRGQLEKAEEILLSQLKANPGDFDAAMAYWDVRRDIGAVAPAVPFVLRVFRDVLRKGQHDLVTPRWPEILEMAPPGSIDPSLAARVAETVGDELGEHTLQATVDAGAAGVTPETPVGVLARLTRVGAAVGACSARTLAEQALASMDLPNETRAEIEGLVAGPLASVGPASAPEEPSPVTATALETDESVEPTITMAPEDHQLEIMEAVPTAWEDGVLTLSIGGKSRPMALNQVQALAVAGIAQPGQAPFVIVDLMLDAPWSKRVKLRIIRLSSKAFDPSGLVEGPDPMSCFRQLLVEILEVSDAAPLPDPDAAVGNPFQRFAAISDYEQEVIGLTS
;
A
#
# COMPACT_ATOMS: atom_id res chain seq x y z
N MET A 1 -2.42 -31.11 12.85
CA MET A 1 -1.73 -29.85 13.20
C MET A 1 -2.54 -28.71 12.62
N MET A 2 -2.90 -27.70 13.43
CA MET A 2 -3.68 -26.55 12.98
C MET A 2 -2.72 -25.47 12.47
N PHE A 3 -2.82 -25.12 11.19
CA PHE A 3 -2.11 -24.01 10.57
C PHE A 3 -3.01 -22.78 10.62
N LEU A 4 -2.65 -21.77 11.42
CA LEU A 4 -3.42 -20.54 11.59
C LEU A 4 -2.78 -19.43 10.75
N PRO A 5 -3.46 -18.88 9.73
CA PRO A 5 -2.94 -17.71 9.03
C PRO A 5 -2.95 -16.50 9.98
N VAL A 6 -1.81 -15.81 10.10
CA VAL A 6 -1.63 -14.67 11.01
C VAL A 6 -1.25 -13.38 10.29
N GLY A 7 -1.00 -13.46 8.98
CA GLY A 7 -0.61 -12.33 8.15
C GLY A 7 -0.23 -12.77 6.75
N HIS A 8 0.23 -11.82 5.94
CA HIS A 8 0.83 -12.10 4.64
C HIS A 8 1.77 -10.95 4.24
N ASP A 9 2.56 -11.14 3.19
CA ASP A 9 3.62 -10.21 2.77
C ASP A 9 3.14 -8.92 2.08
N GLN A 10 1.85 -8.76 1.75
CA GLN A 10 1.31 -7.43 1.47
C GLN A 10 1.27 -6.61 2.76
N SER A 11 2.01 -5.51 2.80
CA SER A 11 2.29 -4.75 4.04
C SER A 11 1.63 -3.37 4.09
N SER A 12 0.99 -2.91 3.02
CA SER A 12 0.42 -1.56 2.95
C SER A 12 -0.90 -1.51 2.23
N VAL A 13 -1.84 -0.78 2.81
CA VAL A 13 -3.14 -0.43 2.25
C VAL A 13 -3.10 1.08 1.99
N ARG A 14 -3.50 1.55 0.79
CA ARG A 14 -3.41 2.99 0.44
C ARG A 14 -4.44 3.83 1.20
N ARG A 15 -5.57 3.23 1.61
CA ARG A 15 -6.66 3.89 2.33
C ARG A 15 -7.05 3.15 3.62
N LEU A 16 -7.60 3.88 4.58
CA LEU A 16 -8.23 3.27 5.75
C LEU A 16 -9.44 2.42 5.32
N PRO A 17 -9.48 1.11 5.67
CA PRO A 17 -10.51 0.16 5.23
C PRO A 17 -11.75 0.25 6.11
N TRP A 18 -12.45 1.39 6.04
CA TRP A 18 -13.60 1.70 6.87
C TRP A 18 -14.73 0.68 6.73
N VAL A 19 -14.99 0.15 5.53
CA VAL A 19 -16.06 -0.83 5.32
C VAL A 19 -15.70 -2.13 6.02
N THR A 20 -14.47 -2.62 5.86
CA THR A 20 -13.98 -3.82 6.54
C THR A 20 -14.14 -3.67 8.06
N PHE A 21 -13.67 -2.57 8.64
CA PHE A 21 -13.79 -2.34 10.08
C PHE A 21 -15.25 -2.16 10.53
N THR A 22 -16.10 -1.56 9.70
CA THR A 22 -17.54 -1.44 9.97
C THR A 22 -18.21 -2.81 10.00
N LEU A 23 -17.91 -3.69 9.03
CA LEU A 23 -18.43 -5.06 8.99
C LEU A 23 -17.96 -5.86 10.21
N MET A 24 -16.68 -5.75 10.58
CA MET A 24 -16.15 -6.36 11.80
C MET A 24 -16.88 -5.84 13.04
N GLY A 25 -17.04 -4.52 13.16
CA GLY A 25 -17.76 -3.87 14.25
C GLY A 25 -19.21 -4.32 14.35
N LEU A 26 -19.92 -4.42 13.23
CA LEU A 26 -21.28 -4.94 13.16
C LEU A 26 -21.36 -6.38 13.66
N CYS A 27 -20.44 -7.26 13.25
CA CYS A 27 -20.38 -8.63 13.74
C CYS A 27 -20.19 -8.68 15.27
N VAL A 28 -19.32 -7.82 15.82
CA VAL A 28 -19.11 -7.72 17.27
C VAL A 28 -20.37 -7.22 17.98
N VAL A 29 -20.97 -6.13 17.49
CA VAL A 29 -22.18 -5.54 18.10
C VAL A 29 -23.33 -6.54 18.09
N VAL A 30 -23.61 -7.18 16.95
CA VAL A 30 -24.66 -8.20 16.84
C VAL A 30 -24.37 -9.38 17.78
N PHE A 31 -23.13 -9.85 17.84
CA PHE A 31 -22.75 -10.92 18.75
C PHE A 31 -22.99 -10.54 20.22
N LEU A 32 -22.59 -9.35 20.65
CA LEU A 32 -22.79 -8.89 22.04
C LEU A 32 -24.28 -8.71 22.37
N LEU A 33 -25.08 -8.16 21.44
CA LEU A 33 -26.52 -7.97 21.62
C LEU A 33 -27.27 -9.31 21.70
N THR A 34 -26.77 -10.35 21.01
CA THR A 34 -27.43 -11.66 20.96
C THR A 34 -26.89 -12.65 21.98
N LEU A 35 -25.74 -12.39 22.62
CA LEU A 35 -25.08 -13.32 23.55
C LEU A 35 -25.99 -13.75 24.71
N ALA A 36 -26.54 -12.78 25.46
CA ALA A 36 -27.41 -13.07 26.60
C ALA A 36 -28.77 -13.67 26.18
N PRO A 37 -29.47 -13.14 25.15
CA PRO A 37 -30.68 -13.77 24.64
C PRO A 37 -30.47 -15.23 24.18
N VAL A 38 -29.41 -15.52 23.42
CA VAL A 38 -29.08 -16.88 22.99
C VAL A 38 -28.80 -17.80 24.17
N GLN A 39 -28.01 -17.35 25.15
CA GLN A 39 -27.73 -18.14 26.35
C GLN A 39 -29.02 -18.46 27.12
N SER A 40 -29.89 -17.47 27.27
CA SER A 40 -31.20 -17.67 27.92
C SER A 40 -32.08 -18.66 27.15
N SER A 41 -32.07 -18.62 25.81
CA SER A 41 -32.81 -19.57 24.98
C SER A 41 -32.25 -20.99 25.11
N LYS A 42 -30.92 -21.16 25.13
CA LYS A 42 -30.29 -22.47 25.39
C LYS A 42 -30.70 -23.05 26.73
N GLU A 43 -30.72 -22.24 27.78
CA GLU A 43 -31.15 -22.69 29.12
C GLU A 43 -32.64 -23.08 29.16
N ARG A 44 -33.51 -22.33 28.46
CA ARG A 44 -34.93 -22.69 28.34
C ARG A 44 -35.12 -23.98 27.56
N MET A 45 -34.43 -24.14 26.44
CA MET A 45 -34.45 -25.36 25.63
C MET A 45 -33.97 -26.58 26.43
N ALA A 46 -32.85 -26.45 27.15
CA ALA A 46 -32.31 -27.53 27.97
C ALA A 46 -33.31 -27.94 29.06
N ARG A 47 -33.92 -26.97 29.76
CA ARG A 47 -34.95 -27.24 30.77
C ARG A 47 -36.16 -27.95 30.17
N SER A 48 -36.69 -27.48 29.05
CA SER A 48 -37.82 -28.13 28.39
C SER A 48 -37.50 -29.54 27.89
N LEU A 49 -36.27 -29.80 27.40
CA LEU A 49 -35.86 -31.16 27.04
C LEU A 49 -35.74 -32.07 28.27
N THR A 50 -35.22 -31.57 29.39
CA THR A 50 -35.18 -32.32 30.65
C THR A 50 -36.60 -32.66 31.13
N GLU A 51 -37.52 -31.70 31.09
CA GLU A 51 -38.94 -31.91 31.45
C GLU A 51 -39.61 -32.95 30.56
N ILE A 52 -39.39 -32.88 29.24
CA ILE A 52 -39.89 -33.89 28.29
C ILE A 52 -39.29 -35.26 28.61
N ALA A 53 -37.98 -35.35 28.84
CA ALA A 53 -37.30 -36.59 29.16
C ALA A 53 -37.87 -37.25 30.42
N GLU A 54 -37.95 -36.48 31.52
CA GLU A 54 -38.47 -36.95 32.80
C GLU A 54 -39.92 -37.40 32.70
N TYR A 55 -40.77 -36.60 32.04
CA TYR A 55 -42.19 -36.95 31.86
C TYR A 55 -42.35 -38.21 31.02
N PHE A 56 -41.61 -38.31 29.92
CA PHE A 56 -41.68 -39.44 29.02
C PHE A 56 -41.10 -40.73 29.63
N PHE A 57 -40.00 -40.66 30.38
CA PHE A 57 -39.46 -41.83 31.08
C PHE A 57 -40.37 -42.31 32.23
N ALA A 58 -41.17 -41.43 32.83
CA ALA A 58 -42.21 -41.81 33.78
C ALA A 58 -43.44 -42.47 33.11
N HIS A 59 -43.65 -42.22 31.81
CA HIS A 59 -44.80 -42.73 31.03
C HIS A 59 -44.33 -43.43 29.74
N PRO A 60 -43.72 -44.63 29.83
CA PRO A 60 -43.02 -45.26 28.71
C PRO A 60 -43.91 -45.75 27.56
N ASN A 61 -45.24 -45.69 27.71
CA ASN A 61 -46.21 -46.10 26.69
C ASN A 61 -46.55 -44.98 25.69
N LEU A 62 -46.11 -43.75 25.95
CA LEU A 62 -46.42 -42.59 25.11
C LEU A 62 -45.61 -42.59 23.80
N GLU A 63 -46.10 -41.89 22.79
CA GLU A 63 -45.41 -41.69 21.51
C GLU A 63 -44.58 -40.40 21.55
N LEU A 64 -43.27 -40.52 21.29
CA LEU A 64 -42.34 -39.39 21.22
C LEU A 64 -42.13 -38.96 19.77
N GLU A 65 -42.19 -37.65 19.52
CA GLU A 65 -41.89 -37.09 18.20
C GLU A 65 -40.43 -37.38 17.78
N PRO A 66 -40.18 -37.85 16.54
CA PRO A 66 -38.83 -38.24 16.10
C PRO A 66 -37.79 -37.12 16.18
N GLU A 67 -38.20 -35.86 15.97
CA GLU A 67 -37.32 -34.69 16.09
C GLU A 67 -36.86 -34.50 17.54
N ILE A 68 -37.75 -34.70 18.51
CA ILE A 68 -37.45 -34.61 19.94
C ILE A 68 -36.55 -35.77 20.40
N GLU A 69 -36.75 -36.98 19.86
CA GLU A 69 -35.82 -38.10 20.07
C GLU A 69 -34.39 -37.69 19.68
N GLU A 70 -34.22 -37.06 18.52
CA GLU A 70 -32.91 -36.60 18.08
C GLU A 70 -32.33 -35.52 18.99
N TYR A 71 -33.13 -34.55 19.44
CA TYR A 71 -32.66 -33.52 20.38
C TYR A 71 -32.27 -34.09 21.75
N LEU A 72 -33.08 -34.98 22.31
CA LEU A 72 -32.86 -35.60 23.63
C LEU A 72 -31.53 -36.35 23.67
N PHE A 73 -31.32 -37.27 22.72
CA PHE A 73 -30.11 -38.11 22.70
C PHE A 73 -28.94 -37.45 21.97
N GLY A 74 -29.15 -36.32 21.28
CA GLY A 74 -28.10 -35.56 20.62
C GLY A 74 -27.47 -34.47 21.50
N PHE A 75 -28.25 -33.81 22.36
CA PHE A 75 -27.84 -32.57 23.02
C PHE A 75 -27.79 -32.64 24.55
N VAL A 76 -28.44 -33.60 25.20
CA VAL A 76 -28.40 -33.77 26.65
C VAL A 76 -27.29 -34.76 27.02
N PRO A 77 -26.18 -34.34 27.66
CA PRO A 77 -25.04 -35.20 27.94
C PRO A 77 -25.41 -36.45 28.76
N GLU A 78 -26.36 -36.32 29.68
CA GLU A 78 -26.89 -37.42 30.51
C GLU A 78 -27.43 -38.60 29.67
N TYR A 79 -27.98 -38.32 28.49
CA TYR A 79 -28.71 -39.28 27.65
C TYR A 79 -27.99 -39.62 26.33
N GLN A 80 -26.89 -38.96 25.98
CA GLN A 80 -26.18 -39.15 24.69
C GLN A 80 -25.75 -40.59 24.37
N GLY A 81 -25.54 -41.44 25.39
CA GLY A 81 -25.21 -42.87 25.22
C GLY A 81 -26.39 -43.82 25.33
N GLN A 82 -27.58 -43.32 25.64
CA GLN A 82 -28.73 -44.15 26.02
C GLN A 82 -29.66 -44.45 24.84
N ARG A 83 -29.39 -43.93 23.63
CA ARG A 83 -30.29 -44.04 22.47
C ARG A 83 -30.62 -45.48 22.07
N GLU A 84 -29.63 -46.38 22.08
CA GLU A 84 -29.86 -47.79 21.70
C GLU A 84 -30.57 -48.56 22.81
N ALA A 85 -30.20 -48.32 24.07
CA ALA A 85 -30.91 -48.87 25.23
C ALA A 85 -32.38 -48.39 25.25
N PHE A 86 -32.62 -47.13 24.90
CA PHE A 86 -33.95 -46.55 24.77
C PHE A 86 -34.80 -47.22 23.67
N LYS A 87 -34.21 -47.45 22.49
CA LYS A 87 -34.88 -48.16 21.38
C LYS A 87 -35.14 -49.64 21.68
N GLU A 88 -34.32 -50.25 22.54
CA GLU A 88 -34.50 -51.63 22.99
C GLU A 88 -35.68 -51.73 23.99
N VAL A 89 -35.80 -50.76 24.91
CA VAL A 89 -36.94 -50.62 25.84
C VAL A 89 -38.28 -50.43 25.10
N LEU A 90 -38.31 -49.60 24.05
CA LEU A 90 -39.50 -49.42 23.21
C LEU A 90 -39.89 -50.70 22.46
N LYS A 91 -38.92 -51.58 22.15
CA LYS A 91 -39.16 -52.85 21.44
C LYS A 91 -39.62 -53.97 22.36
N GLU A 92 -39.12 -54.02 23.59
CA GLU A 92 -39.40 -55.12 24.52
C GLU A 92 -40.74 -54.99 25.25
N GLY A 93 -41.38 -53.81 25.21
CA GLY A 93 -42.71 -53.61 25.78
C GLY A 93 -42.70 -53.77 27.29
N VAL A 94 -42.54 -52.65 28.00
CA VAL A 94 -42.70 -52.50 29.47
C VAL A 94 -42.21 -53.70 30.28
N THR A 95 -40.92 -53.75 30.59
CA THR A 95 -40.43 -54.06 31.94
C THR A 95 -38.92 -53.97 31.99
N GLY A 96 -38.41 -53.05 32.83
CA GLY A 96 -37.06 -53.18 33.37
C GLY A 96 -36.05 -52.14 32.87
N PHE A 97 -36.14 -50.94 33.42
CA PHE A 97 -34.91 -50.21 33.74
C PHE A 97 -34.94 -49.85 35.22
N GLY A 98 -34.11 -50.53 36.02
CA GLY A 98 -33.89 -50.23 37.44
C GLY A 98 -33.09 -48.95 37.64
N LEU A 99 -33.46 -47.87 36.96
CA LEU A 99 -32.89 -46.52 37.13
C LEU A 99 -33.61 -45.72 38.22
N PHE A 100 -34.73 -46.23 38.75
CA PHE A 100 -35.54 -45.53 39.74
C PHE A 100 -35.82 -46.44 40.95
N ASP A 101 -34.92 -46.42 41.93
CA ASP A 101 -35.23 -46.82 43.31
C ASP A 101 -35.91 -45.62 44.00
N GLY A 102 -37.19 -45.41 43.69
CA GLY A 102 -38.03 -44.40 44.33
C GLY A 102 -39.42 -44.99 44.57
N GLU A 103 -39.89 -44.90 45.82
CA GLU A 103 -41.21 -45.38 46.24
C GLU A 103 -42.30 -44.80 45.31
N GLN A 104 -43.15 -45.66 44.76
CA GLN A 104 -44.34 -45.25 44.03
C GLN A 104 -45.27 -44.52 45.01
N GLU A 105 -45.30 -43.20 44.96
CA GLU A 105 -46.34 -42.40 45.62
C GLU A 105 -47.69 -42.68 44.96
N GLU A 106 -48.69 -43.04 45.77
CA GLU A 106 -50.09 -43.22 45.39
C GLU A 106 -50.62 -41.95 44.67
N GLN A 107 -50.88 -42.04 43.37
CA GLN A 107 -51.45 -40.96 42.58
C GLN A 107 -52.99 -40.95 42.65
N GLY A 108 -53.57 -39.75 42.49
CA GLY A 108 -55.02 -39.48 42.44
C GLY A 108 -55.72 -40.12 41.23
N PRO A 109 -56.90 -39.60 40.80
CA PRO A 109 -57.70 -40.28 39.77
C PRO A 109 -56.86 -40.53 38.51
N GLU A 110 -56.79 -41.79 38.06
CA GLU A 110 -56.00 -42.23 36.90
C GLU A 110 -56.28 -41.33 35.69
N GLU A 111 -55.33 -40.46 35.33
CA GLU A 111 -55.34 -39.77 34.05
C GLU A 111 -55.31 -40.81 32.93
N THR A 112 -56.14 -40.60 31.91
CA THR A 112 -56.18 -41.50 30.76
C THR A 112 -54.90 -41.38 29.94
N GLU A 113 -54.48 -42.44 29.26
CA GLU A 113 -53.31 -42.43 28.35
C GLU A 113 -53.40 -41.30 27.30
N ALA A 114 -54.62 -40.93 26.90
CA ALA A 114 -54.88 -39.80 26.02
C ALA A 114 -54.60 -38.43 26.66
N GLU A 115 -54.88 -38.26 27.96
CA GLU A 115 -54.55 -37.05 28.72
C GLU A 115 -53.03 -36.94 28.95
N GLN A 116 -52.37 -38.06 29.19
CA GLN A 116 -50.90 -38.13 29.34
C GLN A 116 -50.18 -37.79 28.02
N GLN A 117 -50.65 -38.33 26.89
CA GLN A 117 -50.12 -37.96 25.57
C GLN A 117 -50.34 -36.47 25.28
N ALA A 118 -51.51 -35.91 25.61
CA ALA A 118 -51.80 -34.50 25.40
C ALA A 118 -50.86 -33.57 26.21
N GLU A 119 -50.44 -33.98 27.41
CA GLU A 119 -49.44 -33.24 28.19
C GLU A 119 -48.03 -33.36 27.58
N LEU A 120 -47.61 -34.54 27.11
CA LEU A 120 -46.35 -34.71 26.37
C LEU A 120 -46.32 -33.83 25.10
N ASP A 121 -47.42 -33.79 24.35
CA ASP A 121 -47.57 -32.94 23.17
C ASP A 121 -47.49 -31.45 23.53
N ARG A 122 -48.05 -31.06 24.69
CA ARG A 122 -47.98 -29.69 25.21
C ARG A 122 -46.53 -29.31 25.55
N LEU A 123 -45.79 -30.18 26.23
CA LEU A 123 -44.38 -29.98 26.58
C LEU A 123 -43.52 -29.87 25.30
N THR A 124 -43.78 -30.74 24.33
CA THR A 124 -43.13 -30.71 23.01
C THR A 124 -43.41 -29.41 22.26
N ALA A 125 -44.66 -28.94 22.24
CA ALA A 125 -45.02 -27.66 21.64
C ALA A 125 -44.35 -26.47 22.35
N GLN A 126 -44.20 -26.53 23.68
CA GLN A 126 -43.47 -25.52 24.45
C GLN A 126 -41.98 -25.50 24.09
N PHE A 127 -41.36 -26.67 23.91
CA PHE A 127 -39.97 -26.78 23.46
C PHE A 127 -39.79 -26.20 22.06
N HIS A 128 -40.64 -26.54 21.09
CA HIS A 128 -40.58 -25.96 19.74
C HIS A 128 -40.71 -24.43 19.75
N LYS A 129 -41.59 -23.89 20.60
CA LYS A 129 -41.70 -22.45 20.79
C LYS A 129 -40.43 -21.84 21.41
N ALA A 130 -39.80 -22.53 22.36
CA ALA A 130 -38.55 -22.10 22.98
C ALA A 130 -37.39 -22.09 21.97
N ILE A 131 -37.31 -23.09 21.07
CA ILE A 131 -36.36 -23.13 19.95
C ILE A 131 -36.57 -21.93 19.03
N LYS A 132 -37.78 -21.77 18.50
CA LYS A 132 -38.07 -20.77 17.47
C LYS A 132 -37.90 -19.32 17.94
N SER A 133 -38.03 -19.08 19.25
CA SER A 133 -37.75 -17.77 19.87
C SER A 133 -36.26 -17.50 20.15
N SER A 134 -35.36 -18.42 19.76
CA SER A 134 -33.93 -18.17 19.82
C SER A 134 -33.51 -17.19 18.72
N PRO A 135 -32.65 -16.19 19.02
CA PRO A 135 -32.11 -15.30 18.00
C PRO A 135 -31.43 -16.02 16.83
N TYR A 136 -30.93 -17.24 17.04
CA TYR A 136 -30.39 -18.04 15.94
C TYR A 136 -31.44 -18.47 14.92
N PHE A 137 -32.66 -18.78 15.36
CA PHE A 137 -33.77 -19.13 14.47
C PHE A 137 -34.47 -17.88 13.93
N GLU A 138 -34.54 -16.80 14.72
CA GLU A 138 -35.16 -15.54 14.27
C GLU A 138 -34.31 -14.78 13.25
N LEU A 139 -32.97 -14.73 13.43
CA LEU A 139 -32.07 -13.91 12.60
C LEU A 139 -31.12 -14.74 11.72
N GLY A 140 -30.94 -16.02 12.03
CA GLY A 140 -30.20 -16.95 11.19
C GLY A 140 -31.04 -17.44 10.01
N LEU A 141 -30.40 -18.10 9.06
CA LEU A 141 -31.07 -18.67 7.91
C LEU A 141 -31.42 -20.13 8.17
N VAL A 142 -32.70 -20.45 8.27
CA VAL A 142 -33.19 -21.83 8.34
C VAL A 142 -33.59 -22.28 6.93
N PRO A 143 -32.91 -23.26 6.32
CA PRO A 143 -33.25 -23.70 4.96
C PRO A 143 -34.68 -24.18 4.77
N ALA A 144 -35.24 -24.87 5.77
CA ALA A 144 -36.63 -25.34 5.77
C ALA A 144 -37.68 -24.24 6.00
N ASP A 145 -37.30 -23.12 6.65
CA ASP A 145 -38.20 -22.00 6.99
C ASP A 145 -37.55 -20.66 6.64
N GLN A 146 -37.63 -20.31 5.35
CA GLN A 146 -36.84 -19.22 4.79
C GLN A 146 -37.51 -17.86 5.00
N HIS A 147 -36.74 -16.93 5.57
CA HIS A 147 -37.09 -15.52 5.63
C HIS A 147 -36.13 -14.69 4.75
N ILE A 148 -36.67 -13.75 3.98
CA ILE A 148 -35.88 -12.96 3.01
C ILE A 148 -34.74 -12.20 3.70
N TYR A 149 -35.01 -11.61 4.86
CA TYR A 149 -33.98 -10.86 5.61
C TYR A 149 -32.85 -11.77 6.12
N ALA A 150 -33.14 -13.06 6.36
CA ALA A 150 -32.18 -14.03 6.87
C ALA A 150 -31.01 -14.28 5.90
N TYR A 151 -31.19 -14.05 4.60
CA TYR A 151 -30.12 -14.09 3.60
C TYR A 151 -29.03 -13.02 3.81
N ILE A 152 -29.34 -11.97 4.59
CA ILE A 152 -28.38 -10.93 4.98
C ILE A 152 -28.01 -11.05 6.46
N THR A 153 -29.00 -11.19 7.35
CA THR A 153 -28.76 -11.11 8.80
C THR A 153 -27.92 -12.27 9.33
N HIS A 154 -27.99 -13.47 8.72
CA HIS A 154 -27.17 -14.61 9.14
C HIS A 154 -25.67 -14.31 9.09
N GLN A 155 -25.23 -13.42 8.20
CA GLN A 155 -23.82 -13.08 7.99
C GLN A 155 -23.20 -12.38 9.22
N PHE A 156 -24.02 -11.82 10.11
CA PHE A 156 -23.56 -11.09 11.30
C PHE A 156 -23.75 -11.89 12.60
N MET A 157 -24.50 -13.00 12.56
CA MET A 157 -24.75 -13.89 13.69
C MET A 157 -23.59 -14.87 13.89
N HIS A 158 -23.21 -15.15 15.14
CA HIS A 158 -22.08 -16.04 15.44
C HIS A 158 -22.40 -17.02 16.58
N GLY A 159 -21.95 -18.27 16.40
CA GLY A 159 -22.20 -19.39 17.31
C GLY A 159 -21.42 -19.36 18.64
N GLY A 160 -20.43 -18.47 18.76
CA GLY A 160 -19.57 -18.34 19.94
C GLY A 160 -18.30 -17.52 19.67
N TRP A 161 -17.48 -17.31 20.70
CA TRP A 161 -16.28 -16.47 20.63
C TRP A 161 -15.27 -16.91 19.58
N MET A 162 -14.95 -18.20 19.51
CA MET A 162 -13.98 -18.71 18.52
C MET A 162 -14.50 -18.58 17.08
N HIS A 163 -15.81 -18.72 16.87
CA HIS A 163 -16.43 -18.53 15.57
C HIS A 163 -16.34 -17.04 15.14
N LEU A 164 -16.65 -16.11 16.04
CA LEU A 164 -16.50 -14.68 15.78
C LEU A 164 -15.04 -14.31 15.50
N ILE A 165 -14.11 -14.63 16.41
CA ILE A 165 -12.70 -14.27 16.29
C ILE A 165 -12.10 -14.84 15.00
N GLY A 166 -12.44 -16.08 14.66
CA GLY A 166 -12.03 -16.70 13.40
C GLY A 166 -12.49 -15.89 12.18
N ASN A 167 -13.78 -15.57 12.10
CA ASN A 167 -14.33 -14.77 11.00
C ASN A 167 -13.68 -13.38 10.93
N LEU A 168 -13.52 -12.69 12.07
CA LEU A 168 -12.88 -11.38 12.12
C LEU A 168 -11.42 -11.43 11.66
N LEU A 169 -10.69 -12.49 12.02
CA LEU A 169 -9.31 -12.67 11.58
C LEU A 169 -9.23 -12.82 10.06
N PHE A 170 -10.02 -13.70 9.45
CA PHE A 170 -9.99 -13.88 7.99
C PHE A 170 -10.53 -12.65 7.24
N LEU A 171 -11.54 -11.98 7.78
CA LEU A 171 -12.03 -10.70 7.24
C LEU A 171 -10.94 -9.63 7.31
N TYR A 172 -10.20 -9.54 8.41
CA TYR A 172 -9.07 -8.61 8.54
C TYR A 172 -7.91 -8.94 7.60
N LEU A 173 -7.62 -10.21 7.37
CA LEU A 173 -6.54 -10.63 6.48
C LEU A 173 -6.84 -10.33 5.01
N ALA A 174 -8.08 -10.49 4.54
CA ALA A 174 -8.40 -10.30 3.12
C ALA A 174 -9.07 -8.94 2.83
N GLY A 175 -9.95 -8.48 3.73
CA GLY A 175 -10.84 -7.35 3.52
C GLY A 175 -10.14 -6.04 3.17
N PRO A 176 -9.18 -5.55 3.97
CA PRO A 176 -8.53 -4.26 3.74
C PRO A 176 -7.90 -4.11 2.36
N TYR A 177 -7.24 -5.17 1.89
CA TYR A 177 -6.53 -5.18 0.61
C TYR A 177 -7.47 -5.24 -0.59
N LEU A 178 -8.63 -5.88 -0.45
CA LEU A 178 -9.66 -5.88 -1.48
C LEU A 178 -10.44 -4.57 -1.48
N GLU A 179 -10.74 -4.00 -0.30
CA GLU A 179 -11.39 -2.68 -0.17
C GLU A 179 -10.54 -1.57 -0.78
N ASP A 180 -9.22 -1.63 -0.64
CA ASP A 180 -8.31 -0.63 -1.20
C ASP A 180 -8.27 -0.61 -2.73
N VAL A 181 -8.45 -1.78 -3.33
CA VAL A 181 -8.42 -1.95 -4.79
C VAL A 181 -9.79 -1.69 -5.40
N TRP A 182 -10.87 -2.11 -4.75
CA TRP A 182 -12.22 -2.00 -5.28
C TRP A 182 -12.95 -0.73 -4.84
N GLY A 183 -12.43 -0.05 -3.81
CA GLY A 183 -13.13 1.03 -3.16
C GLY A 183 -14.30 0.55 -2.30
N ARG A 184 -14.74 1.44 -1.42
CA ARG A 184 -15.77 1.18 -0.39
C ARG A 184 -17.09 0.60 -0.92
N PRO A 185 -17.76 1.20 -1.93
CA PRO A 185 -19.09 0.74 -2.33
C PRO A 185 -19.06 -0.62 -3.04
N LEU A 186 -18.08 -0.87 -3.90
CA LEU A 186 -17.94 -2.15 -4.60
C LEU A 186 -17.59 -3.26 -3.62
N PHE A 187 -16.66 -3.00 -2.68
CA PHE A 187 -16.31 -3.97 -1.64
C PHE A 187 -17.51 -4.32 -0.73
N ALA A 188 -18.27 -3.31 -0.28
CA ALA A 188 -19.47 -3.53 0.53
C ALA A 188 -20.52 -4.39 -0.20
N GLY A 189 -20.82 -4.05 -1.46
CA GLY A 189 -21.76 -4.80 -2.29
C GLY A 189 -21.27 -6.23 -2.58
N PHE A 190 -19.97 -6.39 -2.83
CA PHE A 190 -19.35 -7.71 -3.02
C PHE A 190 -19.50 -8.59 -1.77
N TYR A 191 -19.15 -8.08 -0.58
CA TYR A 191 -19.24 -8.85 0.66
C TYR A 191 -20.66 -9.36 0.91
N LEU A 192 -21.66 -8.47 0.84
CA LEU A 192 -23.05 -8.83 1.10
C LEU A 192 -23.58 -9.83 0.07
N SER A 193 -23.28 -9.60 -1.22
CA SER A 193 -23.74 -10.49 -2.30
C SER A 193 -23.07 -11.86 -2.25
N ALA A 194 -21.80 -11.94 -1.85
CA ALA A 194 -21.10 -13.22 -1.65
C ALA A 194 -21.77 -14.06 -0.56
N GLY A 195 -22.15 -13.44 0.57
CA GLY A 195 -22.88 -14.12 1.64
C GLY A 195 -24.28 -14.58 1.21
N VAL A 196 -25.02 -13.74 0.46
CA VAL A 196 -26.33 -14.13 -0.11
C VAL A 196 -26.18 -15.33 -1.06
N PHE A 197 -25.19 -15.30 -1.94
CA PHE A 197 -24.95 -16.40 -2.88
C PHE A 197 -24.57 -17.70 -2.16
N ALA A 198 -23.68 -17.62 -1.17
CA ALA A 198 -23.32 -18.76 -0.33
C ALA A 198 -24.55 -19.37 0.36
N ALA A 199 -25.41 -18.52 0.92
CA ALA A 199 -26.67 -18.92 1.53
C ALA A 199 -27.64 -19.59 0.54
N LEU A 200 -27.81 -19.02 -0.65
CA LEU A 200 -28.67 -19.60 -1.69
C LEU A 200 -28.21 -21.02 -2.07
N VAL A 201 -26.91 -21.23 -2.27
CA VAL A 201 -26.39 -22.56 -2.59
C VAL A 201 -26.56 -23.54 -1.42
N TYR A 202 -26.37 -23.08 -0.19
CA TYR A 202 -26.59 -23.91 1.00
C TYR A 202 -28.05 -24.37 1.12
N VAL A 203 -29.00 -23.45 0.92
CA VAL A 203 -30.44 -23.75 0.91
C VAL A 203 -30.80 -24.73 -0.19
N LEU A 204 -30.27 -24.55 -1.40
CA LEU A 204 -30.50 -25.48 -2.52
C LEU A 204 -29.92 -26.87 -2.24
N LYS A 205 -28.81 -26.94 -1.49
CA LYS A 205 -28.14 -28.19 -1.15
C LYS A 205 -28.87 -28.95 -0.02
N TYR A 206 -29.37 -28.22 0.99
CA TYR A 206 -30.01 -28.79 2.17
C TYR A 206 -31.39 -28.15 2.43
N PRO A 207 -32.37 -28.30 1.52
CA PRO A 207 -33.64 -27.57 1.60
C PRO A 207 -34.53 -27.98 2.77
N LEU A 208 -34.32 -29.16 3.33
CA LEU A 208 -35.08 -29.69 4.47
C LEU A 208 -34.36 -29.51 5.81
N MET A 209 -33.24 -28.79 5.83
CA MET A 209 -32.50 -28.58 7.08
C MET A 209 -33.22 -27.56 7.96
N GLU A 210 -33.53 -27.97 9.19
CA GLU A 210 -34.26 -27.17 10.18
C GLU A 210 -33.31 -26.39 11.11
N GLY A 211 -32.03 -26.76 11.14
CA GLY A 211 -31.01 -26.04 11.89
C GLY A 211 -30.66 -24.67 11.26
N PRO A 212 -30.49 -23.61 12.07
CA PRO A 212 -30.15 -22.29 11.56
C PRO A 212 -28.68 -22.21 11.14
N MET A 213 -28.44 -21.66 9.96
CA MET A 213 -27.13 -21.25 9.49
C MET A 213 -26.83 -19.83 9.99
N VAL A 214 -25.67 -19.66 10.62
CA VAL A 214 -25.15 -18.37 11.09
C VAL A 214 -23.66 -18.25 10.79
N GLY A 215 -23.18 -17.05 10.48
CA GLY A 215 -21.76 -16.75 10.33
C GLY A 215 -21.43 -15.97 9.06
N ALA A 216 -20.42 -15.10 9.17
CA ALA A 216 -19.84 -14.35 8.05
C ALA A 216 -19.03 -15.23 7.07
N SER A 217 -18.76 -16.48 7.42
CA SER A 217 -17.74 -17.32 6.77
C SER A 217 -18.02 -17.59 5.28
N GLY A 218 -19.28 -17.62 4.84
CA GLY A 218 -19.64 -17.71 3.42
C GLY A 218 -19.21 -16.47 2.61
N ALA A 219 -19.47 -15.27 3.14
CA ALA A 219 -19.02 -14.02 2.53
C ALA A 219 -17.49 -13.90 2.54
N ILE A 220 -16.86 -14.29 3.65
CA ILE A 220 -15.40 -14.33 3.80
C ILE A 220 -14.76 -15.33 2.82
N ALA A 221 -15.37 -16.49 2.61
CA ALA A 221 -14.92 -17.43 1.59
C ALA A 221 -14.93 -16.78 0.20
N GLY A 222 -15.94 -15.95 -0.09
CA GLY A 222 -15.94 -15.08 -1.28
C GLY A 222 -14.78 -14.11 -1.33
N LEU A 223 -14.46 -13.43 -0.23
CA LEU A 223 -13.26 -12.60 -0.15
C LEU A 223 -11.98 -13.41 -0.40
N MET A 224 -11.89 -14.64 0.10
CA MET A 224 -10.73 -15.52 -0.15
C MET A 224 -10.62 -15.90 -1.64
N GLY A 225 -11.74 -16.20 -2.30
CA GLY A 225 -11.77 -16.46 -3.75
C GLY A 225 -11.33 -15.24 -4.56
N ALA A 226 -11.79 -14.05 -4.18
CA ALA A 226 -11.36 -12.79 -4.79
C ALA A 226 -9.88 -12.48 -4.53
N PHE A 227 -9.42 -12.71 -3.31
CA PHE A 227 -8.03 -12.53 -2.91
C PHE A 227 -7.10 -13.43 -3.71
N LEU A 228 -7.49 -14.68 -4.00
CA LEU A 228 -6.73 -15.57 -4.87
C LEU A 228 -6.51 -14.97 -6.27
N VAL A 229 -7.55 -14.39 -6.87
CA VAL A 229 -7.46 -13.79 -8.22
C VAL A 229 -6.57 -12.55 -8.22
N ARG A 230 -6.69 -11.71 -7.19
CA ARG A 230 -6.01 -10.42 -7.13
C ARG A 230 -4.59 -10.49 -6.57
N TYR A 231 -4.37 -11.41 -5.64
CA TYR A 231 -3.18 -11.52 -4.78
C TYR A 231 -2.65 -12.96 -4.72
N GLY A 232 -2.87 -13.78 -5.75
CA GLY A 232 -2.43 -15.19 -5.74
C GLY A 232 -0.93 -15.40 -5.50
N GLY A 233 -0.09 -14.43 -5.89
CA GLY A 233 1.36 -14.47 -5.63
C GLY A 233 1.80 -14.15 -4.19
N THR A 234 0.90 -13.61 -3.38
CA THR A 234 1.15 -13.21 -1.98
C THR A 234 1.48 -14.42 -1.11
N LYS A 235 2.48 -14.30 -0.24
CA LYS A 235 2.84 -15.34 0.73
C LYS A 235 2.06 -15.11 2.03
N ILE A 236 1.25 -16.09 2.40
CA ILE A 236 0.51 -16.12 3.65
C ILE A 236 1.42 -16.70 4.73
N LYS A 237 1.55 -15.98 5.85
CA LYS A 237 2.29 -16.39 7.03
C LYS A 237 1.37 -17.22 7.93
N PHE A 238 1.76 -18.44 8.22
CA PHE A 238 1.04 -19.37 9.08
C PHE A 238 1.79 -19.56 10.40
N LEU A 239 1.03 -19.57 11.49
CA LEU A 239 1.43 -19.99 12.82
C LEU A 239 1.01 -21.45 13.05
N PHE A 240 1.90 -22.25 13.62
CA PHE A 240 1.57 -23.59 14.13
C PHE A 240 2.37 -23.89 15.41
N PHE A 241 1.87 -24.82 16.21
CA PHE A 241 2.52 -25.23 17.46
C PHE A 241 3.25 -26.57 17.25
N PHE A 242 4.56 -26.57 17.49
CA PHE A 242 5.38 -27.77 17.56
C PHE A 242 5.85 -27.97 18.99
N PHE A 243 5.36 -29.00 19.68
CA PHE A 243 5.64 -29.25 21.11
C PHE A 243 5.52 -27.99 21.97
N MET A 244 4.35 -27.33 21.96
CA MET A 244 4.05 -26.07 22.66
C MET A 244 4.87 -24.83 22.23
N THR A 245 5.82 -24.96 21.30
CA THR A 245 6.58 -23.82 20.79
C THR A 245 5.91 -23.27 19.51
N PRO A 246 5.60 -21.96 19.43
CA PRO A 246 5.05 -21.37 18.21
C PRO A 246 6.12 -21.35 17.11
N ARG A 247 5.73 -21.80 15.92
CA ARG A 247 6.56 -21.84 14.70
C ARG A 247 5.82 -21.17 13.56
N PHE A 248 6.58 -20.57 12.66
CA PHE A 248 6.05 -19.83 11.52
C PHE A 248 6.58 -20.40 10.21
N PHE A 249 5.74 -20.40 9.18
CA PHE A 249 6.17 -20.63 7.80
C PHE A 249 5.33 -19.78 6.85
N ASP A 250 5.89 -19.48 5.70
CA ASP A 250 5.22 -18.72 4.65
C ASP A 250 4.87 -19.67 3.49
N ALA A 251 3.64 -19.56 2.98
CA ALA A 251 3.19 -20.34 1.84
C ALA A 251 2.34 -19.49 0.89
N PRO A 252 2.47 -19.67 -0.43
CA PRO A 252 1.81 -18.80 -1.39
C PRO A 252 0.29 -19.01 -1.42
N ALA A 253 -0.46 -17.91 -1.57
CA ALA A 253 -1.92 -17.90 -1.60
C ALA A 253 -2.48 -18.78 -2.73
N TRP A 254 -1.83 -18.80 -3.90
CA TRP A 254 -2.21 -19.66 -5.02
C TRP A 254 -2.18 -21.15 -4.71
N LEU A 255 -1.41 -21.57 -3.71
CA LEU A 255 -1.39 -22.96 -3.26
C LEU A 255 -2.35 -23.17 -2.09
N MET A 256 -2.28 -22.30 -1.09
CA MET A 256 -2.99 -22.51 0.18
C MET A 256 -4.50 -22.32 0.06
N LEU A 257 -4.97 -21.37 -0.74
CA LEU A 257 -6.41 -21.10 -0.90
C LEU A 257 -7.12 -22.21 -1.69
N PRO A 258 -6.58 -22.74 -2.81
CA PRO A 258 -7.13 -23.94 -3.44
C PRO A 258 -7.08 -25.19 -2.56
N LEU A 259 -6.02 -25.41 -1.78
CA LEU A 259 -5.97 -26.53 -0.82
C LEU A 259 -7.06 -26.39 0.27
N TRP A 260 -7.30 -25.17 0.75
CA TRP A 260 -8.40 -24.89 1.66
C TRP A 260 -9.75 -25.22 1.02
N LEU A 261 -9.98 -24.80 -0.24
CA LEU A 261 -11.21 -25.11 -0.97
C LEU A 261 -11.43 -26.60 -1.15
N LEU A 262 -10.38 -27.35 -1.55
CA LEU A 262 -10.43 -28.80 -1.70
C LEU A 262 -10.81 -29.50 -0.39
N ARG A 263 -10.28 -29.01 0.74
CA ARG A 263 -10.64 -29.50 2.06
C ARG A 263 -12.12 -29.23 2.39
N GLU A 264 -12.66 -28.06 2.05
CA GLU A 264 -14.09 -27.76 2.24
C GLU A 264 -14.97 -28.70 1.40
N VAL A 265 -14.60 -28.97 0.14
CA VAL A 265 -15.31 -29.94 -0.71
C VAL A 265 -15.26 -31.34 -0.08
N PHE A 266 -14.08 -31.78 0.37
CA PHE A 266 -13.92 -33.09 1.02
C PHE A 266 -14.80 -33.23 2.27
N TYR A 267 -14.82 -32.22 3.15
CA TYR A 267 -15.67 -32.27 4.34
C TYR A 267 -17.15 -32.16 4.02
N GLY A 268 -17.54 -31.32 3.05
CA GLY A 268 -18.92 -31.27 2.58
C GLY A 268 -19.41 -32.61 2.04
N GLN A 269 -18.58 -33.31 1.27
CA GLN A 269 -18.86 -34.68 0.82
C GLN A 269 -18.91 -35.69 1.97
N ALA A 270 -17.98 -35.59 2.94
CA ALA A 270 -17.98 -36.48 4.09
C ALA A 270 -19.27 -36.36 4.92
N VAL A 271 -19.81 -35.15 5.09
CA VAL A 271 -21.12 -34.91 5.74
C VAL A 271 -22.25 -35.56 4.93
N ASP A 272 -22.24 -35.41 3.60
CA ASP A 272 -23.25 -36.02 2.72
C ASP A 272 -23.24 -37.57 2.78
N PHE A 273 -22.07 -38.20 2.85
CA PHE A 273 -21.93 -39.67 2.87
C PHE A 273 -22.04 -40.28 4.28
N GLY A 274 -21.74 -39.52 5.33
CA GLY A 274 -21.71 -39.98 6.73
C GLY A 274 -23.08 -40.04 7.42
N GLY A 275 -24.19 -39.86 6.69
CA GLY A 275 -25.53 -39.88 7.27
C GLY A 275 -25.90 -38.61 8.05
N GLY A 276 -25.28 -37.46 7.73
CA GLY A 276 -25.73 -36.17 8.26
C GLY A 276 -25.26 -35.81 9.67
N GLN A 277 -24.25 -36.47 10.24
CA GLN A 277 -23.60 -35.92 11.44
C GLN A 277 -23.04 -34.53 11.11
N SER A 278 -23.74 -33.50 11.59
CA SER A 278 -23.41 -32.13 11.27
C SER A 278 -22.03 -31.80 11.86
N SER A 279 -21.09 -31.39 11.00
CA SER A 279 -19.80 -30.85 11.47
C SER A 279 -19.98 -29.50 12.21
N GLY A 280 -21.22 -29.01 12.33
CA GLY A 280 -21.56 -27.65 12.74
C GLY A 280 -21.10 -26.58 11.74
N VAL A 281 -20.61 -26.98 10.55
CA VAL A 281 -20.01 -26.09 9.56
C VAL A 281 -20.67 -26.25 8.19
N ALA A 282 -21.12 -25.13 7.62
CA ALA A 282 -21.77 -25.07 6.31
C ALA A 282 -20.75 -25.13 5.15
N HIS A 283 -20.06 -26.27 4.98
CA HIS A 283 -18.97 -26.43 4.00
C HIS A 283 -19.37 -26.06 2.56
N TRP A 284 -20.57 -26.43 2.10
CA TRP A 284 -21.04 -26.07 0.76
C TRP A 284 -21.30 -24.57 0.58
N ALA A 285 -21.64 -23.85 1.66
CA ALA A 285 -21.73 -22.39 1.64
C ALA A 285 -20.33 -21.77 1.40
N HIS A 286 -19.29 -22.32 2.04
CA HIS A 286 -17.90 -21.88 1.82
C HIS A 286 -17.44 -22.12 0.38
N VAL A 287 -17.71 -23.31 -0.17
CA VAL A 287 -17.37 -23.64 -1.55
C VAL A 287 -18.05 -22.66 -2.52
N ALA A 288 -19.36 -22.43 -2.33
CA ALA A 288 -20.13 -21.50 -3.15
C ALA A 288 -19.62 -20.06 -3.05
N GLY A 289 -19.37 -19.58 -1.84
CA GLY A 289 -18.80 -18.25 -1.59
C GLY A 289 -17.46 -18.08 -2.30
N PHE A 290 -16.54 -19.03 -2.13
CA PHE A 290 -15.22 -19.00 -2.77
C PHE A 290 -15.30 -18.95 -4.29
N VAL A 291 -16.14 -19.81 -4.90
CA VAL A 291 -16.33 -19.83 -6.35
C VAL A 291 -16.94 -18.51 -6.84
N TYR A 292 -17.93 -17.97 -6.13
CA TYR A 292 -18.50 -16.66 -6.44
C TYR A 292 -17.42 -15.56 -6.46
N GLY A 293 -16.59 -15.52 -5.42
CA GLY A 293 -15.51 -14.55 -5.32
C GLY A 293 -14.49 -14.66 -6.44
N LEU A 294 -14.11 -15.89 -6.81
CA LEU A 294 -13.21 -16.16 -7.93
C LEU A 294 -13.79 -15.63 -9.25
N VAL A 295 -15.07 -15.92 -9.52
CA VAL A 295 -15.75 -15.52 -10.76
C VAL A 295 -15.89 -14.00 -10.85
N ILE A 296 -16.39 -13.35 -9.80
CA ILE A 296 -16.62 -11.90 -9.80
C ILE A 296 -15.29 -11.14 -9.87
N ALA A 297 -14.28 -11.54 -9.09
CA ALA A 297 -12.97 -10.89 -9.15
C ALA A 297 -12.29 -11.06 -10.51
N ALA A 298 -12.43 -12.23 -11.14
CA ALA A 298 -11.93 -12.45 -12.49
C ALA A 298 -12.65 -11.56 -13.52
N GLY A 299 -13.98 -11.40 -13.39
CA GLY A 299 -14.77 -10.49 -14.22
C GLY A 299 -14.36 -9.02 -14.05
N VAL A 300 -14.24 -8.53 -12.81
CA VAL A 300 -13.79 -7.17 -12.48
C VAL A 300 -12.41 -6.89 -13.08
N LYS A 301 -11.49 -7.84 -12.97
CA LYS A 301 -10.13 -7.76 -13.53
C LYS A 301 -10.15 -7.73 -15.06
N GLN A 302 -10.92 -8.60 -15.71
CA GLN A 302 -11.01 -8.65 -17.18
C GLN A 302 -11.66 -7.40 -17.77
N LEU A 303 -12.65 -6.83 -17.09
CA LEU A 303 -13.36 -5.62 -17.52
C LEU A 303 -12.60 -4.32 -17.21
N LYS A 304 -11.40 -4.40 -16.61
CA LYS A 304 -10.58 -3.25 -16.18
C LYS A 304 -11.37 -2.22 -15.37
N PHE A 305 -12.31 -2.70 -14.56
CA PHE A 305 -13.21 -1.82 -13.80
C PHE A 305 -12.44 -1.01 -12.74
N GLU A 306 -11.38 -1.62 -12.15
CA GLU A 306 -10.45 -0.98 -11.22
C GLU A 306 -9.81 0.28 -11.83
N GLU A 307 -9.17 0.13 -12.99
CA GLU A 307 -8.51 1.22 -13.74
C GLU A 307 -9.50 2.35 -14.12
N LYS A 308 -10.70 1.96 -14.57
CA LYS A 308 -11.66 2.90 -15.18
C LYS A 308 -12.43 3.76 -14.18
N TYR A 309 -12.70 3.24 -12.99
CA TYR A 309 -13.61 3.90 -12.04
C TYR A 309 -12.98 4.17 -10.68
N VAL A 310 -12.04 3.33 -10.23
CA VAL A 310 -11.46 3.48 -8.88
C VAL A 310 -10.24 4.41 -8.91
N ASP A 311 -9.36 4.24 -9.90
CA ASP A 311 -8.16 5.07 -10.04
C ASP A 311 -8.50 6.48 -10.58
N THR A 312 -9.41 6.61 -11.55
CA THR A 312 -9.88 7.92 -12.02
C THR A 312 -10.59 8.74 -10.93
N ALA A 313 -11.37 8.08 -10.07
CA ALA A 313 -12.02 8.75 -8.94
C ALA A 313 -11.00 9.20 -7.87
N LEU A 314 -9.90 8.47 -7.70
CA LEU A 314 -8.79 8.86 -6.84
C LEU A 314 -8.08 10.09 -7.34
N GLU A 315 -7.69 10.09 -8.61
CA GLU A 315 -7.04 11.24 -9.23
C GLU A 315 -7.92 12.48 -9.14
N SER A 316 -9.21 12.33 -9.43
CA SER A 316 -10.18 13.44 -9.33
C SER A 316 -10.29 13.99 -7.90
N GLN A 317 -10.32 13.12 -6.89
CA GLN A 317 -10.40 13.54 -5.49
C GLN A 317 -9.11 14.18 -4.99
N ALA A 318 -7.95 13.69 -5.46
CA ALA A 318 -6.65 14.28 -5.14
C ALA A 318 -6.49 15.67 -5.77
N ILE A 319 -6.87 15.84 -7.04
CA ILE A 319 -6.88 17.13 -7.74
C ILE A 319 -7.83 18.11 -7.02
N GLN A 320 -9.01 17.65 -6.60
CA GLN A 320 -9.95 18.50 -5.88
C GLN A 320 -9.39 18.99 -4.53
N HIS A 321 -8.69 18.13 -3.77
CA HIS A 321 -8.08 18.52 -2.51
C HIS A 321 -6.94 19.53 -2.71
N GLN A 322 -6.09 19.31 -3.72
CA GLN A 322 -4.99 20.23 -4.06
C GLN A 322 -5.52 21.63 -4.42
N ASN A 323 -6.62 21.71 -5.18
CA ASN A 323 -7.23 23.00 -5.52
C ASN A 323 -7.78 23.73 -4.30
N LEU A 324 -8.37 23.02 -3.33
CA LEU A 324 -8.89 23.60 -2.10
C LEU A 324 -7.77 24.17 -1.20
N ASP A 325 -6.65 23.45 -1.08
CA ASP A 325 -5.51 23.89 -0.27
C ASP A 325 -4.87 25.17 -0.86
N LEU A 326 -4.72 25.23 -2.19
CA LEU A 326 -4.20 26.41 -2.88
C LEU A 326 -5.15 27.62 -2.73
N GLU A 327 -6.46 27.43 -2.92
CA GLU A 327 -7.46 28.48 -2.70
C GLU A 327 -7.40 29.02 -1.26
N GLU A 328 -7.31 28.14 -0.26
CA GLU A 328 -7.19 28.54 1.15
C GLU A 328 -5.91 29.35 1.42
N ALA A 329 -4.79 28.94 0.83
CA ALA A 329 -3.53 29.66 0.97
C ALA A 329 -3.58 31.06 0.34
N LEU A 330 -4.18 31.20 -0.84
CA LEU A 330 -4.37 32.49 -1.51
C LEU A 330 -5.28 33.41 -0.70
N ASP A 331 -6.36 32.86 -0.13
CA ASP A 331 -7.27 33.57 0.77
C ASP A 331 -6.58 34.05 2.06
N ALA A 332 -5.73 33.20 2.65
CA ALA A 332 -4.95 33.54 3.84
C ALA A 332 -3.98 34.68 3.54
N ARG A 333 -3.28 34.63 2.40
CA ARG A 333 -2.40 35.70 1.93
C ARG A 333 -3.15 37.01 1.74
N GLN A 334 -4.31 37.01 1.09
CA GLN A 334 -5.13 38.22 0.90
C GLN A 334 -5.57 38.87 2.22
N ARG A 335 -5.78 38.07 3.27
CA ARG A 335 -6.13 38.54 4.61
C ARG A 335 -4.91 38.99 5.44
N GLY A 336 -3.70 38.95 4.88
CA GLY A 336 -2.45 39.28 5.57
C GLY A 336 -1.97 38.19 6.54
N GLN A 337 -2.51 36.98 6.46
CA GLN A 337 -2.12 35.82 7.29
C GLN A 337 -0.98 35.05 6.59
N LEU A 338 0.19 35.69 6.46
CA LEU A 338 1.28 35.20 5.62
C LEU A 338 1.86 33.88 6.15
N GLU A 339 1.99 33.72 7.46
CA GLU A 339 2.52 32.48 8.07
C GLU A 339 1.59 31.28 7.82
N LYS A 340 0.27 31.52 7.86
CA LYS A 340 -0.73 30.48 7.56
C LYS A 340 -0.68 30.07 6.09
N ALA A 341 -0.60 31.06 5.18
CA ALA A 341 -0.46 30.80 3.75
C ALA A 341 0.84 30.02 3.46
N GLU A 342 1.93 30.39 4.14
CA GLU A 342 3.22 29.71 4.02
C GLU A 342 3.14 28.23 4.44
N GLU A 343 2.52 27.95 5.58
CA GLU A 343 2.38 26.59 6.12
C GLU A 343 1.61 25.67 5.16
N ILE A 344 0.48 26.15 4.63
CA ILE A 344 -0.36 25.40 3.68
C ILE A 344 0.43 25.09 2.40
N LEU A 345 1.08 26.10 1.82
CA LEU A 345 1.83 25.95 0.57
C LEU A 345 3.07 25.05 0.74
N LEU A 346 3.77 25.14 1.87
CA LEU A 346 4.87 24.23 2.17
C LEU A 346 4.40 22.79 2.32
N SER A 347 3.25 22.58 2.96
CA SER A 347 2.65 21.25 3.05
C SER A 347 2.33 20.69 1.66
N GLN A 348 1.71 21.50 0.80
CA GLN A 348 1.38 21.13 -0.57
C GLN A 348 2.64 20.85 -1.42
N LEU A 349 3.66 21.70 -1.34
CA LEU A 349 4.92 21.52 -2.08
C LEU A 349 5.76 20.35 -1.57
N LYS A 350 5.63 19.96 -0.30
CA LYS A 350 6.21 18.71 0.20
C LYS A 350 5.49 17.48 -0.36
N ALA A 351 4.18 17.56 -0.57
CA ALA A 351 3.39 16.47 -1.13
C ALA A 351 3.51 16.38 -2.66
N ASN A 352 3.57 17.53 -3.34
CA ASN A 352 3.70 17.64 -4.80
C ASN A 352 4.74 18.73 -5.16
N PRO A 353 6.04 18.38 -5.19
CA PRO A 353 7.10 19.36 -5.42
C PRO A 353 7.17 19.96 -6.83
N GLY A 354 6.39 19.41 -7.78
CA GLY A 354 6.31 19.88 -9.17
C GLY A 354 5.08 20.78 -9.45
N ASP A 355 4.32 21.15 -8.41
CA ASP A 355 3.16 22.02 -8.53
C ASP A 355 3.59 23.47 -8.82
N PHE A 356 3.39 23.92 -10.06
CA PHE A 356 3.81 25.25 -10.51
C PHE A 356 3.06 26.37 -9.78
N ASP A 357 1.73 26.24 -9.65
CA ASP A 357 0.89 27.27 -9.05
C ASP A 357 1.17 27.40 -7.55
N ALA A 358 1.34 26.28 -6.84
CA ALA A 358 1.73 26.29 -5.44
C ALA A 358 3.15 26.86 -5.25
N ALA A 359 4.11 26.53 -6.12
CA ALA A 359 5.47 27.08 -6.05
C ALA A 359 5.49 28.60 -6.28
N MET A 360 4.65 29.07 -7.21
CA MET A 360 4.55 30.50 -7.48
C MET A 360 3.79 31.27 -6.41
N ALA A 361 2.76 30.68 -5.82
CA ALA A 361 2.09 31.22 -4.65
C ALA A 361 3.04 31.26 -3.44
N TYR A 362 3.90 30.24 -3.26
CA TYR A 362 4.88 30.19 -2.18
C TYR A 362 5.95 31.27 -2.33
N TRP A 363 6.49 31.44 -3.53
CA TRP A 363 7.38 32.56 -3.86
C TRP A 363 6.78 33.90 -3.46
N ASP A 364 5.55 34.12 -3.87
CA ASP A 364 4.79 35.34 -3.62
C ASP A 364 4.58 35.62 -2.12
N VAL A 365 4.23 34.59 -1.33
CA VAL A 365 4.10 34.72 0.13
C VAL A 365 5.45 35.04 0.77
N ARG A 366 6.52 34.33 0.39
CA ARG A 366 7.88 34.55 0.92
C ARG A 366 8.43 35.93 0.55
N ARG A 367 8.05 36.44 -0.62
CA ARG A 367 8.33 37.81 -1.05
C ARG A 367 7.62 38.83 -0.16
N ASP A 368 6.33 38.62 0.11
CA ASP A 368 5.55 39.51 0.97
C ASP A 368 6.07 39.50 2.44
N ILE A 369 6.66 38.37 2.89
CA ILE A 369 7.37 38.24 4.18
C ILE A 369 8.74 38.94 4.16
N GLY A 370 9.35 39.12 2.98
CA GLY A 370 10.71 39.65 2.83
C GLY A 370 11.82 38.62 2.96
N ALA A 371 11.53 37.33 2.80
CA ALA A 371 12.48 36.23 2.99
C ALA A 371 12.37 35.18 1.87
N VAL A 372 12.77 35.56 0.65
CA VAL A 372 12.60 34.75 -0.58
C VAL A 372 13.52 33.54 -0.70
N ALA A 373 14.66 33.50 0.01
CA ALA A 373 15.68 32.45 -0.17
C ALA A 373 15.12 31.01 -0.08
N PRO A 374 14.21 30.66 0.86
CA PRO A 374 13.63 29.31 0.93
C PRO A 374 12.69 28.94 -0.21
N ALA A 375 12.14 29.92 -0.95
CA ALA A 375 11.29 29.66 -2.11
C ALA A 375 12.08 29.33 -3.38
N VAL A 376 13.34 29.78 -3.47
CA VAL A 376 14.18 29.64 -4.67
C VAL A 376 14.25 28.18 -5.16
N PRO A 377 14.54 27.16 -4.33
CA PRO A 377 14.67 25.78 -4.82
C PRO A 377 13.37 25.23 -5.44
N PHE A 378 12.21 25.61 -4.91
CA PHE A 378 10.92 25.18 -5.43
C PHE A 378 10.63 25.83 -6.78
N VAL A 379 10.90 27.13 -6.92
CA VAL A 379 10.71 27.89 -8.16
C VAL A 379 11.64 27.38 -9.27
N LEU A 380 12.93 27.21 -8.98
CA LEU A 380 13.90 26.72 -9.97
C LEU A 380 13.55 25.30 -10.43
N ARG A 381 13.01 24.45 -9.55
CA ARG A 381 12.52 23.11 -9.90
C ARG A 381 11.35 23.19 -10.89
N VAL A 382 10.30 23.94 -10.58
CA VAL A 382 9.13 24.01 -11.48
C VAL A 382 9.46 24.71 -12.79
N PHE A 383 10.39 25.67 -12.81
CA PHE A 383 10.87 26.28 -14.04
C PHE A 383 11.66 25.29 -14.90
N ARG A 384 12.41 24.38 -14.27
CA ARG A 384 13.05 23.28 -14.98
C ARG A 384 12.01 22.35 -15.62
N ASP A 385 10.91 22.05 -14.94
CA ASP A 385 9.87 21.21 -15.52
C ASP A 385 9.09 21.89 -16.64
N VAL A 386 8.75 23.17 -16.48
CA VAL A 386 8.02 23.96 -17.46
C VAL A 386 8.81 24.16 -18.76
N LEU A 387 10.11 24.48 -18.67
CA LEU A 387 10.98 24.59 -19.85
C LEU A 387 11.16 23.24 -20.55
N ARG A 388 11.22 22.12 -19.81
CA ARG A 388 11.26 20.77 -20.40
C ARG A 388 9.99 20.46 -21.20
N LYS A 389 8.84 20.94 -20.74
CA LYS A 389 7.52 20.74 -21.37
C LYS A 389 7.23 21.73 -22.52
N GLY A 390 8.16 22.63 -22.85
CA GLY A 390 7.97 23.63 -23.89
C GLY A 390 7.02 24.78 -23.50
N GLN A 391 6.71 24.94 -22.21
CA GLN A 391 5.73 25.91 -21.69
C GLN A 391 6.39 27.25 -21.34
N HIS A 392 7.13 27.81 -22.28
CA HIS A 392 8.04 28.94 -22.06
C HIS A 392 7.32 30.22 -21.56
N ASP A 393 6.07 30.41 -21.98
CA ASP A 393 5.20 31.55 -21.61
C ASP A 393 5.04 31.73 -20.09
N LEU A 394 5.22 30.67 -19.31
CA LEU A 394 5.09 30.70 -17.84
C LEU A 394 6.36 31.24 -17.14
N VAL A 395 7.52 31.18 -17.80
CA VAL A 395 8.82 31.58 -17.22
C VAL A 395 9.12 33.05 -17.48
N THR A 396 8.94 33.50 -18.72
CA THR A 396 9.23 34.87 -19.18
C THR A 396 8.71 35.98 -18.25
N PRO A 397 7.45 35.98 -17.78
CA PRO A 397 6.93 37.07 -16.94
C PRO A 397 7.49 37.09 -15.52
N ARG A 398 8.05 35.98 -15.04
CA ARG A 398 8.48 35.81 -13.64
C ARG A 398 10.00 35.82 -13.48
N TRP A 399 10.73 35.49 -14.54
CA TRP A 399 12.18 35.40 -14.53
C TRP A 399 12.90 36.70 -14.08
N PRO A 400 12.53 37.91 -14.55
CA PRO A 400 13.21 39.14 -14.12
C PRO A 400 13.11 39.39 -12.61
N GLU A 401 11.94 39.15 -12.02
CA GLU A 401 11.70 39.30 -10.58
C GLU A 401 12.55 38.31 -9.77
N ILE A 402 12.66 37.07 -10.25
CA ILE A 402 13.46 36.04 -9.60
C ILE A 402 14.94 36.42 -9.64
N LEU A 403 15.45 36.91 -10.77
CA LEU A 403 16.83 37.37 -10.88
C LEU A 403 17.16 38.53 -9.94
N GLU A 404 16.21 39.46 -9.74
CA GLU A 404 16.40 40.62 -8.87
C GLU A 404 16.42 40.25 -7.39
N MET A 405 15.61 39.27 -6.98
CA MET A 405 15.39 38.96 -5.56
C MET A 405 16.13 37.71 -5.06
N ALA A 406 16.51 36.79 -5.95
CA ALA A 406 17.20 35.56 -5.55
C ALA A 406 18.59 35.87 -4.96
N PRO A 407 19.04 35.13 -3.92
CA PRO A 407 20.38 35.29 -3.38
C PRO A 407 21.45 35.09 -4.46
N PRO A 408 22.56 35.86 -4.45
CA PRO A 408 23.67 35.66 -5.38
C PRO A 408 24.17 34.21 -5.33
N GLY A 409 24.39 33.60 -6.51
CA GLY A 409 24.84 32.21 -6.63
C GLY A 409 23.77 31.14 -6.40
N SER A 410 22.52 31.51 -6.07
CA SER A 410 21.43 30.53 -5.90
C SER A 410 20.81 30.04 -7.22
N ILE A 411 21.09 30.73 -8.33
CA ILE A 411 20.61 30.34 -9.65
C ILE A 411 21.58 29.31 -10.25
N ASP A 412 21.07 28.10 -10.46
CA ASP A 412 21.78 27.00 -11.13
C ASP A 412 22.28 27.44 -12.53
N PRO A 413 23.59 27.34 -12.82
CA PRO A 413 24.17 27.73 -14.12
C PRO A 413 23.51 26.99 -15.29
N SER A 414 23.10 25.74 -15.09
CA SER A 414 22.44 24.93 -16.13
C SER A 414 21.06 25.46 -16.47
N LEU A 415 20.27 25.84 -15.46
CA LEU A 415 18.98 26.48 -15.65
C LEU A 415 19.12 27.87 -16.26
N ALA A 416 20.09 28.68 -15.82
CA ALA A 416 20.38 29.99 -16.42
C ALA A 416 20.74 29.88 -17.91
N ALA A 417 21.60 28.92 -18.28
CA ALA A 417 21.94 28.63 -19.67
C ALA A 417 20.69 28.26 -20.47
N ARG A 418 19.84 27.39 -19.91
CA ARG A 418 18.64 26.94 -20.61
C ARG A 418 17.61 28.06 -20.76
N VAL A 419 17.39 28.89 -19.74
CA VAL A 419 16.50 30.05 -19.85
C VAL A 419 17.03 31.01 -20.93
N ALA A 420 18.32 31.31 -20.90
CA ALA A 420 18.95 32.19 -21.87
C ALA A 420 18.82 31.68 -23.32
N GLU A 421 18.95 30.38 -23.56
CA GLU A 421 18.82 29.79 -24.90
C GLU A 421 17.36 29.63 -25.35
N THR A 422 16.46 29.40 -24.41
CA THR A 422 15.09 28.98 -24.72
C THR A 422 14.13 30.17 -24.83
N VAL A 423 14.32 31.19 -23.99
CA VAL A 423 13.46 32.39 -23.94
C VAL A 423 14.26 33.69 -24.01
N GLY A 424 15.57 33.63 -24.31
CA GLY A 424 16.42 34.82 -24.35
C GLY A 424 15.94 35.92 -25.31
N ASP A 425 15.37 35.51 -26.45
CA ASP A 425 14.80 36.43 -27.44
C ASP A 425 13.61 37.25 -26.89
N GLU A 426 12.93 36.74 -25.86
CA GLU A 426 11.78 37.37 -25.21
C GLU A 426 12.18 38.24 -24.00
N LEU A 427 13.31 37.94 -23.35
CA LEU A 427 13.72 38.54 -22.09
C LEU A 427 14.30 39.96 -22.22
N GLY A 428 14.65 40.38 -23.44
CA GLY A 428 15.33 41.65 -23.71
C GLY A 428 16.80 41.66 -23.25
N GLU A 429 17.63 42.48 -23.89
CA GLU A 429 19.11 42.44 -23.72
C GLU A 429 19.57 42.54 -22.26
N HIS A 430 18.96 43.43 -21.47
CA HIS A 430 19.35 43.65 -20.06
C HIS A 430 19.04 42.43 -19.16
N THR A 431 17.88 41.80 -19.33
CA THR A 431 17.52 40.62 -18.54
C THR A 431 18.34 39.41 -18.98
N LEU A 432 18.65 39.32 -20.28
CA LEU A 432 19.52 38.27 -20.80
C LEU A 432 20.94 38.40 -20.24
N GLN A 433 21.46 39.63 -20.14
CA GLN A 433 22.72 39.92 -19.45
C GLN A 433 22.67 39.50 -17.97
N ALA A 434 21.63 39.92 -17.24
CA ALA A 434 21.43 39.54 -15.83
C ALA A 434 21.30 38.01 -15.63
N THR A 435 20.71 37.31 -16.61
CA THR A 435 20.62 35.84 -16.61
C THR A 435 22.01 35.20 -16.70
N VAL A 436 22.86 35.71 -17.59
CA VAL A 436 24.23 35.23 -17.75
C VAL A 436 25.06 35.54 -16.50
N ASP A 437 24.91 36.75 -15.94
CA ASP A 437 25.62 37.15 -14.71
C ASP A 437 25.19 36.29 -13.51
N ALA A 438 23.90 36.02 -13.35
CA ALA A 438 23.39 35.15 -12.29
C ALA A 438 23.87 33.70 -12.45
N GLY A 439 23.87 33.17 -13.68
CA GLY A 439 24.45 31.86 -13.98
C GLY A 439 25.95 31.80 -13.70
N ALA A 440 26.70 32.87 -14.02
CA ALA A 440 28.12 32.95 -13.72
C ALA A 440 28.42 32.99 -12.22
N ALA A 441 27.58 33.68 -11.43
CA ALA A 441 27.70 33.69 -9.97
C ALA A 441 27.43 32.33 -9.32
N GLY A 442 26.65 31.46 -9.98
CA GLY A 442 26.36 30.09 -9.52
C GLY A 442 27.39 29.04 -9.95
N VAL A 443 28.44 29.43 -10.69
CA VAL A 443 29.44 28.47 -11.18
C VAL A 443 30.27 27.91 -10.03
N THR A 444 30.31 26.59 -9.93
CA THR A 444 31.18 25.82 -9.04
C THR A 444 32.26 25.09 -9.84
N PRO A 445 33.32 24.57 -9.19
CA PRO A 445 34.32 23.72 -9.85
C PRO A 445 33.73 22.47 -10.53
N GLU A 446 32.55 21.98 -10.11
CA GLU A 446 31.87 20.85 -10.75
C GLU A 446 31.01 21.25 -11.97
N THR A 447 30.80 22.54 -12.22
CA THR A 447 29.89 22.99 -13.29
C THR A 447 30.35 22.48 -14.67
N PRO A 448 29.49 21.78 -15.43
CA PRO A 448 29.89 21.19 -16.70
C PRO A 448 30.43 22.22 -17.68
N VAL A 449 31.55 21.92 -18.33
CA VAL A 449 32.20 22.84 -19.28
C VAL A 449 31.28 23.25 -20.44
N GLY A 450 30.35 22.38 -20.83
CA GLY A 450 29.32 22.69 -21.82
C GLY A 450 28.34 23.78 -21.37
N VAL A 451 28.04 23.87 -20.08
CA VAL A 451 27.20 24.94 -19.50
C VAL A 451 27.95 26.28 -19.57
N LEU A 452 29.25 26.28 -19.20
CA LEU A 452 30.11 27.46 -19.32
C LEU A 452 30.20 27.94 -20.78
N ALA A 453 30.35 27.02 -21.73
CA ALA A 453 30.39 27.34 -23.16
C ALA A 453 29.08 27.96 -23.66
N ARG A 454 27.92 27.42 -23.25
CA ARG A 454 26.59 27.96 -23.61
C ARG A 454 26.38 29.36 -23.05
N LEU A 455 26.64 29.56 -21.75
CA LEU A 455 26.55 30.89 -21.13
C LEU A 455 27.52 31.89 -21.75
N THR A 456 28.73 31.46 -22.12
CA THR A 456 29.71 32.28 -22.84
C THR A 456 29.16 32.74 -24.18
N ARG A 457 28.53 31.85 -24.96
CA ARG A 457 27.97 32.18 -26.27
C ARG A 457 26.86 33.22 -26.16
N VAL A 458 25.90 33.00 -25.26
CA VAL A 458 24.81 33.96 -25.01
C VAL A 458 25.38 35.28 -24.51
N GLY A 459 26.27 35.23 -23.52
CA GLY A 459 26.88 36.41 -22.92
C GLY A 459 27.68 37.25 -23.92
N ALA A 460 28.39 36.61 -24.84
CA ALA A 460 29.11 37.29 -25.92
C ALA A 460 28.18 38.03 -26.90
N ALA A 461 26.97 37.51 -27.14
CA ALA A 461 25.98 38.15 -28.00
C ALA A 461 25.40 39.44 -27.39
N VAL A 462 25.29 39.51 -26.06
CA VAL A 462 24.74 40.67 -25.32
C VAL A 462 25.81 41.54 -24.64
N GLY A 463 27.09 41.20 -24.78
CA GLY A 463 28.18 41.95 -24.15
C GLY A 463 28.25 41.83 -22.63
N ALA A 464 27.81 40.70 -22.06
CA ALA A 464 27.86 40.45 -20.61
C ALA A 464 29.31 40.39 -20.10
N CYS A 465 29.63 41.14 -19.04
CA CYS A 465 30.98 41.17 -18.45
C CYS A 465 31.42 39.79 -17.93
N SER A 466 30.49 39.03 -17.37
CA SER A 466 30.72 37.66 -16.88
C SER A 466 31.10 36.67 -17.98
N ALA A 467 30.72 36.93 -19.24
CA ALA A 467 30.98 36.04 -20.38
C ALA A 467 32.47 35.80 -20.61
N ARG A 468 33.32 36.81 -20.34
CA ARG A 468 34.78 36.66 -20.46
C ARG A 468 35.33 35.73 -19.38
N THR A 469 34.87 35.86 -18.15
CA THR A 469 35.27 34.99 -17.05
C THR A 469 34.85 33.55 -17.31
N LEU A 470 33.62 33.34 -17.80
CA LEU A 470 33.11 32.04 -18.20
C LEU A 470 33.93 31.42 -19.34
N ALA A 471 34.31 32.23 -20.34
CA ALA A 471 35.15 31.79 -21.45
C ALA A 471 36.53 31.31 -20.97
N GLU A 472 37.17 32.08 -20.09
CA GLU A 472 38.48 31.75 -19.52
C GLU A 472 38.42 30.45 -18.70
N GLN A 473 37.37 30.27 -17.88
CA GLN A 473 37.13 29.03 -17.13
C GLN A 473 36.86 27.84 -18.05
N ALA A 474 36.06 28.00 -19.11
CA ALA A 474 35.78 26.95 -20.08
C ALA A 474 37.06 26.51 -20.82
N LEU A 475 37.89 27.47 -21.26
CA LEU A 475 39.15 27.20 -21.96
C LEU A 475 40.20 26.54 -21.07
N ALA A 476 40.16 26.77 -19.76
CA ALA A 476 41.04 26.12 -18.79
C ALA A 476 40.71 24.63 -18.60
N SER A 477 39.49 24.19 -18.92
CA SER A 477 39.08 22.79 -18.81
C SER A 477 39.69 21.93 -19.93
N MET A 478 40.19 20.74 -19.58
CA MET A 478 40.71 19.76 -20.54
C MET A 478 39.59 19.00 -21.25
N ASP A 479 38.38 19.01 -20.71
CA ASP A 479 37.22 18.27 -21.22
C ASP A 479 36.43 19.05 -22.30
N LEU A 480 36.85 20.28 -22.64
CA LEU A 480 36.22 21.11 -23.67
C LEU A 480 36.50 20.54 -25.08
N PRO A 481 35.47 20.19 -25.89
CA PRO A 481 35.65 19.70 -27.24
C PRO A 481 36.43 20.68 -28.13
N ASN A 482 37.28 20.17 -29.04
CA ASN A 482 38.15 20.99 -29.88
C ASN A 482 37.39 22.02 -30.74
N GLU A 483 36.22 21.66 -31.27
CA GLU A 483 35.38 22.58 -32.06
C GLU A 483 34.85 23.71 -31.20
N THR A 484 34.31 23.40 -30.01
CA THR A 484 33.81 24.39 -29.05
C THR A 484 34.94 25.26 -28.50
N ARG A 485 36.15 24.70 -28.34
CA ARG A 485 37.34 25.46 -27.95
C ARG A 485 37.68 26.52 -28.99
N ALA A 486 37.74 26.16 -30.27
CA ALA A 486 38.01 27.10 -31.35
C ALA A 486 36.92 28.19 -31.45
N GLU A 487 35.66 27.83 -31.20
CA GLU A 487 34.54 28.77 -31.12
C GLU A 487 34.75 29.79 -29.99
N ILE A 488 35.01 29.34 -28.76
CA ILE A 488 35.20 30.21 -27.59
C ILE A 488 36.46 31.08 -27.77
N GLU A 489 37.56 30.54 -28.29
CA GLU A 489 38.76 31.34 -28.62
C GLU A 489 38.45 32.45 -29.63
N GLY A 490 37.58 32.18 -30.61
CA GLY A 490 37.08 33.18 -31.55
C GLY A 490 36.22 34.26 -30.88
N LEU A 491 35.36 33.87 -29.93
CA LEU A 491 34.57 34.82 -29.13
C LEU A 491 35.44 35.73 -28.26
N VAL A 492 36.49 35.17 -27.64
CA VAL A 492 37.48 35.89 -26.83
C VAL A 492 38.29 36.87 -27.68
N ALA A 493 38.71 36.47 -28.88
CA ALA A 493 39.49 37.31 -29.79
C ALA A 493 38.66 38.39 -30.50
N GLY A 494 37.33 38.24 -30.55
CA GLY A 494 36.41 39.15 -31.22
C GLY A 494 35.46 39.87 -30.25
N PRO A 495 34.18 39.46 -30.14
CA PRO A 495 33.15 40.13 -29.34
C PRO A 495 33.54 40.44 -27.89
N LEU A 496 34.30 39.55 -27.24
CA LEU A 496 34.71 39.71 -25.84
C LEU A 496 36.06 40.44 -25.68
N ALA A 497 36.73 40.82 -26.77
CA ALA A 497 38.06 41.44 -26.72
C ALA A 497 38.06 42.79 -25.97
N SER A 498 36.99 43.57 -26.11
CA SER A 498 36.80 44.87 -25.43
C SER A 498 36.12 44.78 -24.06
N VAL A 499 35.64 43.59 -23.68
CA VAL A 499 35.02 43.34 -22.37
C VAL A 499 36.14 43.06 -21.38
N GLY A 500 36.34 43.92 -20.38
CA GLY A 500 37.36 43.69 -19.34
C GLY A 500 37.01 42.47 -18.48
N PRO A 501 37.99 41.75 -17.89
CA PRO A 501 37.68 40.74 -16.88
C PRO A 501 36.88 41.40 -15.76
N ALA A 502 35.79 40.76 -15.32
CA ALA A 502 35.00 41.26 -14.20
C ALA A 502 35.94 41.49 -13.00
N SER A 503 35.88 42.67 -12.39
CA SER A 503 36.58 42.96 -11.15
C SER A 503 36.28 41.84 -10.15
N ALA A 504 37.29 41.35 -9.43
CA ALA A 504 37.07 40.47 -8.29
C ALA A 504 35.98 41.11 -7.39
N PRO A 505 35.04 40.33 -6.83
CA PRO A 505 33.99 40.88 -5.99
C PRO A 505 34.62 41.70 -4.87
N GLU A 506 34.22 42.97 -4.74
CA GLU A 506 34.56 43.79 -3.59
C GLU A 506 34.09 43.05 -2.33
N GLU A 507 34.99 42.86 -1.37
CA GLU A 507 34.59 42.47 -0.03
C GLU A 507 33.50 43.45 0.44
N PRO A 508 32.33 42.96 0.89
CA PRO A 508 31.27 43.85 1.32
C PRO A 508 31.78 44.71 2.48
N SER A 509 31.66 46.03 2.34
CA SER A 509 31.87 46.97 3.44
C SER A 509 31.07 46.51 4.66
N PRO A 510 31.65 46.59 5.89
CA PRO A 510 30.98 46.11 7.08
C PRO A 510 29.75 46.98 7.34
N VAL A 511 28.58 46.46 7.00
CA VAL A 511 27.32 46.95 7.56
C VAL A 511 27.36 46.60 9.04
N THR A 512 27.33 47.63 9.87
CA THR A 512 27.26 47.55 11.33
C THR A 512 26.28 46.47 11.77
N ALA A 513 26.83 45.37 12.28
CA ALA A 513 26.08 44.34 12.98
C ALA A 513 25.48 44.96 14.24
N THR A 514 24.17 45.19 14.21
CA THR A 514 23.42 45.28 15.47
C THR A 514 23.28 43.86 15.96
N ALA A 515 23.91 43.57 17.09
CA ALA A 515 24.03 42.26 17.69
C ALA A 515 22.68 41.52 17.76
N LEU A 516 22.57 40.45 16.99
CA LEU A 516 21.75 39.29 17.31
C LEU A 516 22.75 38.15 17.44
N GLU A 517 22.77 37.54 18.62
CA GLU A 517 23.63 36.45 19.01
C GLU A 517 23.57 35.34 17.94
N THR A 518 24.70 35.12 17.27
CA THR A 518 24.89 34.00 16.37
C THR A 518 25.13 32.75 17.22
N ASP A 519 24.15 31.86 17.24
CA ASP A 519 24.37 30.47 17.60
C ASP A 519 25.24 29.85 16.48
N GLU A 520 26.49 29.52 16.80
CA GLU A 520 27.41 28.78 15.93
C GLU A 520 26.94 27.32 15.81
N SER A 521 25.87 27.10 15.07
CA SER A 521 25.60 25.81 14.44
C SER A 521 24.68 26.03 13.25
N VAL A 522 24.85 25.20 12.21
CA VAL A 522 24.11 25.18 10.95
C VAL A 522 24.77 25.94 9.81
N GLU A 523 25.83 25.33 9.26
CA GLU A 523 25.95 25.28 7.79
C GLU A 523 24.77 24.43 7.25
N PRO A 524 24.05 24.84 6.20
CA PRO A 524 22.99 24.03 5.64
C PRO A 524 23.63 22.99 4.69
N THR A 525 24.22 21.96 5.26
CA THR A 525 24.21 20.66 4.60
C THR A 525 22.75 20.23 4.59
N ILE A 526 22.20 19.86 3.43
CA ILE A 526 20.91 19.16 3.40
C ILE A 526 21.16 17.77 4.02
N THR A 527 21.18 17.70 5.34
CA THR A 527 21.04 16.43 6.05
C THR A 527 19.58 16.06 5.98
N MET A 528 19.27 15.08 5.14
CA MET A 528 18.06 14.29 5.28
C MET A 528 17.99 13.81 6.73
N ALA A 529 16.84 13.96 7.38
CA ALA A 529 16.65 13.38 8.70
C ALA A 529 16.91 11.86 8.58
N PRO A 530 17.81 11.26 9.38
CA PRO A 530 18.10 9.85 9.28
C PRO A 530 16.87 9.05 9.73
N GLU A 531 16.25 8.33 8.80
CA GLU A 531 15.32 7.25 9.11
C GLU A 531 16.11 5.93 9.08
N ASP A 532 15.93 5.06 10.09
CA ASP A 532 16.61 3.75 10.22
C ASP A 532 16.18 2.78 9.08
N HIS A 533 16.68 2.99 7.87
CA HIS A 533 16.45 2.10 6.74
C HIS A 533 17.36 0.86 6.80
N GLN A 534 16.87 -0.28 6.32
CA GLN A 534 17.64 -1.50 6.09
C GLN A 534 17.77 -1.73 4.57
N LEU A 535 18.99 -1.94 4.07
CA LEU A 535 19.19 -2.20 2.64
C LEU A 535 18.97 -3.68 2.29
N GLU A 536 18.13 -3.93 1.29
CA GLU A 536 17.99 -5.23 0.63
C GLU A 536 18.67 -5.14 -0.75
N ILE A 537 19.96 -5.49 -0.78
CA ILE A 537 20.81 -5.33 -1.95
C ILE A 537 20.83 -6.62 -2.78
N MET A 538 20.50 -6.49 -4.06
CA MET A 538 20.58 -7.54 -5.06
C MET A 538 21.68 -7.20 -6.07
N GLU A 539 22.81 -7.90 -6.01
CA GLU A 539 23.88 -7.77 -6.99
C GLU A 539 23.42 -8.27 -8.37
N ALA A 540 23.65 -7.46 -9.39
CA ALA A 540 23.25 -7.78 -10.76
C ALA A 540 24.32 -7.34 -11.79
N VAL A 541 24.32 -8.04 -12.92
CA VAL A 541 25.19 -7.72 -14.07
C VAL A 541 24.30 -7.35 -15.25
N PRO A 542 24.40 -6.13 -15.81
CA PRO A 542 23.64 -5.77 -17.00
C PRO A 542 24.19 -6.51 -18.22
N THR A 543 23.29 -7.10 -19.02
CA THR A 543 23.66 -7.95 -20.16
C THR A 543 23.12 -7.47 -21.50
N ALA A 544 22.04 -6.70 -21.52
CA ALA A 544 21.49 -6.10 -22.74
C ALA A 544 20.65 -4.86 -22.41
N TRP A 545 20.56 -3.95 -23.38
CA TRP A 545 19.75 -2.74 -23.35
C TRP A 545 18.96 -2.63 -24.65
N GLU A 546 17.62 -2.73 -24.57
CA GLU A 546 16.73 -2.63 -25.74
C GLU A 546 15.44 -1.89 -25.32
N ASP A 547 15.04 -0.86 -26.09
CA ASP A 547 13.77 -0.12 -25.94
C ASP A 547 13.42 0.32 -24.49
N GLY A 548 14.42 0.81 -23.73
CA GLY A 548 14.22 1.27 -22.34
C GLY A 548 14.04 0.15 -21.31
N VAL A 549 14.32 -1.10 -21.69
CA VAL A 549 14.34 -2.27 -20.81
C VAL A 549 15.78 -2.71 -20.59
N LEU A 550 16.23 -2.67 -19.34
CA LEU A 550 17.54 -3.16 -18.93
C LEU A 550 17.46 -4.63 -18.57
N THR A 551 18.18 -5.49 -19.29
CA THR A 551 18.25 -6.92 -18.98
C THR A 551 19.39 -7.19 -18.02
N LEU A 552 19.07 -7.77 -16.87
CA LEU A 552 19.98 -8.02 -15.76
C LEU A 552 20.17 -9.52 -15.52
N SER A 553 21.41 -9.97 -15.37
CA SER A 553 21.74 -11.29 -14.84
C SER A 553 21.84 -11.24 -13.33
N ILE A 554 20.88 -11.89 -12.65
CA ILE A 554 20.80 -11.95 -11.19
C ILE A 554 20.93 -13.42 -10.77
N GLY A 555 22.00 -13.77 -10.06
CA GLY A 555 22.29 -15.17 -9.69
C GLY A 555 22.40 -16.11 -10.89
N GLY A 556 22.90 -15.62 -12.04
CA GLY A 556 23.07 -16.39 -13.27
C GLY A 556 21.80 -16.54 -14.12
N LYS A 557 20.68 -15.91 -13.74
CA LYS A 557 19.45 -15.90 -14.54
C LYS A 557 19.23 -14.51 -15.12
N SER A 558 19.05 -14.44 -16.44
CA SER A 558 18.69 -13.22 -17.14
C SER A 558 17.24 -12.83 -16.85
N ARG A 559 17.01 -11.57 -16.49
CA ARG A 559 15.70 -10.99 -16.18
C ARG A 559 15.60 -9.60 -16.81
N PRO A 560 14.58 -9.32 -17.64
CA PRO A 560 14.32 -7.97 -18.10
C PRO A 560 13.75 -7.13 -16.95
N MET A 561 14.16 -5.87 -16.88
CA MET A 561 13.65 -4.89 -15.93
C MET A 561 13.26 -3.61 -16.67
N ALA A 562 11.99 -3.21 -16.51
CA ALA A 562 11.55 -1.90 -16.95
C ALA A 562 12.08 -0.84 -15.96
N LEU A 563 12.74 0.18 -16.50
CA LEU A 563 13.41 1.19 -15.68
C LEU A 563 12.47 2.18 -15.00
N ASN A 564 11.21 2.29 -15.43
CA ASN A 564 10.19 3.09 -14.76
C ASN A 564 9.87 2.65 -13.32
N GLN A 565 10.45 1.55 -12.85
CA GLN A 565 10.36 1.08 -11.46
C GLN A 565 11.48 1.64 -10.56
N VAL A 566 12.51 2.26 -11.16
CA VAL A 566 13.65 2.86 -10.45
C VAL A 566 13.24 4.26 -9.99
N GLN A 567 13.20 4.48 -8.68
CA GLN A 567 12.80 5.76 -8.07
C GLN A 567 14.00 6.69 -7.87
N ALA A 568 15.20 6.13 -7.64
CA ALA A 568 16.44 6.88 -7.53
C ALA A 568 17.61 6.10 -8.15
N LEU A 569 18.56 6.82 -8.74
CA LEU A 569 19.81 6.27 -9.25
C LEU A 569 20.95 6.82 -8.39
N ALA A 570 21.51 6.00 -7.51
CA ALA A 570 22.62 6.40 -6.65
C ALA A 570 23.94 5.89 -7.21
N VAL A 571 24.93 6.76 -7.39
CA VAL A 571 26.21 6.37 -8.02
C VAL A 571 27.39 6.84 -7.19
N ALA A 572 28.39 5.97 -7.02
CA ALA A 572 29.56 6.27 -6.21
C ALA A 572 30.83 5.61 -6.74
N GLY A 573 31.95 6.34 -6.68
CA GLY A 573 33.29 5.81 -6.88
C GLY A 573 33.87 5.29 -5.57
N ILE A 574 34.29 4.02 -5.54
CA ILE A 574 34.92 3.42 -4.35
C ILE A 574 36.43 3.34 -4.57
N ALA A 575 37.20 3.97 -3.69
CA ALA A 575 38.66 4.05 -3.77
C ALA A 575 39.31 3.63 -2.44
N GLN A 576 39.53 2.32 -2.27
CA GLN A 576 40.20 1.76 -1.10
C GLN A 576 41.74 1.75 -1.26
N PRO A 577 42.51 2.03 -0.20
CA PRO A 577 43.96 1.89 -0.23
C PRO A 577 44.40 0.48 -0.65
N GLY A 578 45.18 0.37 -1.73
CA GLY A 578 45.71 -0.91 -2.22
C GLY A 578 44.77 -1.71 -3.14
N GLN A 579 43.59 -1.19 -3.49
CA GLN A 579 42.69 -1.79 -4.49
C GLN A 579 42.49 -0.87 -5.70
N ALA A 580 42.21 -1.44 -6.87
CA ALA A 580 41.81 -0.66 -8.03
C ALA A 580 40.45 0.01 -7.79
N PRO A 581 40.30 1.31 -8.10
CA PRO A 581 39.03 2.02 -7.91
C PRO A 581 37.97 1.46 -8.86
N PHE A 582 36.71 1.50 -8.43
CA PHE A 582 35.57 1.02 -9.21
C PHE A 582 34.33 1.85 -8.90
N VAL A 583 33.30 1.75 -9.74
CA VAL A 583 32.04 2.47 -9.59
C VAL A 583 30.94 1.50 -9.17
N ILE A 584 30.11 1.96 -8.24
CA ILE A 584 28.86 1.32 -7.83
C ILE A 584 27.71 2.15 -8.39
N VAL A 585 26.74 1.47 -8.97
CA VAL A 585 25.49 2.04 -9.48
C VAL A 585 24.34 1.30 -8.82
N ASP A 586 23.62 1.99 -7.97
CA ASP A 586 22.48 1.47 -7.22
C ASP A 586 21.18 1.96 -7.87
N LEU A 587 20.48 1.02 -8.53
CA LEU A 587 19.13 1.21 -9.03
C LEU A 587 18.15 1.00 -7.86
N MET A 588 17.72 2.10 -7.25
CA MET A 588 16.86 2.06 -6.07
C MET A 588 15.40 1.91 -6.51
N LEU A 589 14.79 0.76 -6.18
CA LEU A 589 13.36 0.53 -6.43
C LEU A 589 12.47 1.20 -5.37
N ASP A 590 13.05 1.52 -4.22
CA ASP A 590 12.47 2.31 -3.15
C ASP A 590 13.49 3.40 -2.79
N ALA A 591 13.17 4.68 -3.02
CA ALA A 591 14.10 5.78 -2.79
C ALA A 591 14.37 6.05 -1.30
N PRO A 592 15.44 6.78 -0.92
CA PRO A 592 15.76 7.09 0.48
C PRO A 592 14.67 7.86 1.24
N TRP A 593 13.82 8.62 0.55
CA TRP A 593 12.67 9.32 1.14
C TRP A 593 11.39 8.45 1.18
N SER A 594 11.48 7.17 0.82
CA SER A 594 10.36 6.24 0.91
C SER A 594 10.08 5.90 2.37
N LYS A 595 8.81 5.85 2.77
CA LYS A 595 8.37 5.42 4.13
C LYS A 595 8.65 3.93 4.43
N ARG A 596 9.44 3.24 3.60
CA ARG A 596 9.75 1.82 3.74
C ARG A 596 10.96 1.64 4.63
N VAL A 597 10.80 0.81 5.66
CA VAL A 597 11.91 0.38 6.52
C VAL A 597 12.96 -0.43 5.75
N LYS A 598 12.59 -1.14 4.68
CA LYS A 598 13.52 -1.88 3.83
C LYS A 598 13.58 -1.29 2.43
N LEU A 599 14.76 -0.82 2.02
CA LEU A 599 14.99 -0.26 0.69
C LEU A 599 15.53 -1.34 -0.24
N ARG A 600 14.79 -1.64 -1.32
CA ARG A 600 15.23 -2.62 -2.32
C ARG A 600 16.14 -1.94 -3.34
N ILE A 601 17.34 -2.47 -3.48
CA ILE A 601 18.39 -1.92 -4.34
C ILE A 601 18.89 -3.01 -5.28
N ILE A 602 18.98 -2.69 -6.57
CA ILE A 602 19.73 -3.49 -7.52
C ILE A 602 21.08 -2.82 -7.72
N ARG A 603 22.14 -3.49 -7.25
CA ARG A 603 23.50 -2.97 -7.28
C ARG A 603 24.23 -3.50 -8.49
N LEU A 604 24.78 -2.59 -9.29
CA LEU A 604 25.68 -2.89 -10.40
C LEU A 604 27.08 -2.43 -10.02
N SER A 605 28.07 -3.29 -10.23
CA SER A 605 29.47 -2.96 -10.04
C SER A 605 30.19 -2.87 -11.37
N SER A 606 30.94 -1.79 -11.60
CA SER A 606 31.79 -1.66 -12.79
C SER A 606 32.91 -2.71 -12.86
N LYS A 607 33.11 -3.52 -11.80
CA LYS A 607 34.00 -4.69 -11.82
C LYS A 607 33.41 -5.87 -12.59
N ALA A 608 32.10 -5.91 -12.76
CA ALA A 608 31.37 -7.10 -13.19
C ALA A 608 30.84 -7.02 -14.64
N PHE A 609 30.88 -5.85 -15.28
CA PHE A 609 30.43 -5.67 -16.66
C PHE A 609 31.24 -4.60 -17.40
N ASP A 610 31.22 -4.70 -18.73
CA ASP A 610 31.78 -3.72 -19.65
C ASP A 610 30.64 -2.93 -20.30
N PRO A 611 30.54 -1.60 -20.08
CA PRO A 611 29.47 -0.77 -20.63
C PRO A 611 29.52 -0.65 -22.16
N SER A 612 30.66 -0.91 -22.81
CA SER A 612 30.79 -0.83 -24.28
C SER A 612 29.97 -1.89 -25.03
N GLY A 613 29.50 -2.93 -24.35
CA GLY A 613 28.58 -3.92 -24.92
C GLY A 613 27.10 -3.56 -24.75
N LEU A 614 26.78 -2.48 -24.05
CA LEU A 614 25.41 -2.04 -23.74
C LEU A 614 25.04 -0.76 -24.49
N VAL A 615 25.99 0.17 -24.59
CA VAL A 615 25.77 1.49 -25.20
C VAL A 615 27.01 1.91 -26.01
N GLU A 616 26.79 2.53 -27.16
CA GLU A 616 27.87 2.98 -28.05
C GLU A 616 28.61 4.19 -27.47
N GLY A 617 29.93 4.22 -27.61
CA GLY A 617 30.76 5.33 -27.14
C GLY A 617 32.24 5.19 -27.53
N PRO A 618 33.01 6.30 -27.45
CA PRO A 618 34.40 6.34 -27.89
C PRO A 618 35.37 5.58 -26.97
N ASP A 619 35.01 5.40 -25.70
CA ASP A 619 35.78 4.68 -24.69
C ASP A 619 34.85 4.12 -23.59
N PRO A 620 35.30 3.13 -22.79
CA PRO A 620 34.45 2.49 -21.79
C PRO A 620 33.86 3.45 -20.74
N MET A 621 34.56 4.52 -20.36
CA MET A 621 34.02 5.50 -19.42
C MET A 621 32.91 6.34 -20.07
N SER A 622 33.10 6.75 -21.32
CA SER A 622 32.04 7.42 -22.09
C SER A 622 30.81 6.53 -22.27
N CYS A 623 30.98 5.24 -22.58
CA CYS A 623 29.88 4.27 -22.63
C CYS A 623 29.17 4.15 -21.26
N PHE A 624 29.94 4.14 -20.17
CA PHE A 624 29.39 4.05 -18.82
C PHE A 624 28.53 5.27 -18.47
N ARG A 625 29.03 6.48 -18.76
CA ARG A 625 28.30 7.73 -18.53
C ARG A 625 27.03 7.80 -19.36
N GLN A 626 27.11 7.42 -20.64
CA GLN A 626 25.94 7.36 -21.52
C GLN A 626 24.89 6.39 -21.00
N LEU A 627 25.30 5.21 -20.50
CA LEU A 627 24.39 4.26 -19.85
C LEU A 627 23.67 4.87 -18.63
N LEU A 628 24.37 5.65 -17.79
CA LEU A 628 23.76 6.32 -16.63
C LEU A 628 22.76 7.40 -17.05
N VAL A 629 23.10 8.19 -18.08
CA VAL A 629 22.20 9.19 -18.67
C VAL A 629 20.95 8.52 -19.20
N GLU A 630 21.08 7.45 -20.00
CA GLU A 630 19.94 6.72 -20.54
C GLU A 630 19.08 6.08 -19.46
N ILE A 631 19.69 5.57 -18.38
CA ILE A 631 18.94 5.06 -17.23
C ILE A 631 18.10 6.18 -16.61
N LEU A 632 18.69 7.34 -16.32
CA LEU A 632 17.98 8.50 -15.74
C LEU A 632 16.87 9.01 -16.66
N GLU A 633 17.14 9.09 -17.97
CA GLU A 633 16.17 9.58 -18.96
C GLU A 633 14.96 8.65 -19.10
N VAL A 634 15.19 7.33 -19.08
CA VAL A 634 14.11 6.34 -19.22
C VAL A 634 13.35 6.13 -17.90
N SER A 635 14.02 6.23 -16.75
CA SER A 635 13.38 5.98 -15.46
C SER A 635 12.74 7.22 -14.83
N ASP A 636 13.16 8.44 -15.19
CA ASP A 636 12.87 9.69 -14.45
C ASP A 636 13.28 9.56 -12.97
N ALA A 637 14.32 8.75 -12.70
CA ALA A 637 14.78 8.47 -11.35
C ALA A 637 15.50 9.69 -10.78
N ALA A 638 15.31 9.96 -9.50
CA ALA A 638 16.04 11.02 -8.83
C ALA A 638 17.54 10.65 -8.74
N PRO A 639 18.44 11.48 -9.29
CA PRO A 639 19.86 11.23 -9.24
C PRO A 639 20.41 11.49 -7.84
N LEU A 640 21.21 10.55 -7.34
CA LEU A 640 21.87 10.63 -6.04
C LEU A 640 23.38 10.41 -6.21
N PRO A 641 24.21 11.16 -5.47
CA PRO A 641 23.85 12.19 -4.48
C PRO A 641 23.29 13.47 -5.11
N ASP A 642 23.69 13.74 -6.35
CA ASP A 642 23.23 14.87 -7.15
C ASP A 642 23.25 14.49 -8.65
N PRO A 643 22.61 15.29 -9.53
CA PRO A 643 22.55 15.03 -10.96
C PRO A 643 23.90 14.81 -11.66
N ASP A 644 24.94 15.53 -11.28
CA ASP A 644 26.25 15.50 -11.96
C ASP A 644 27.09 14.31 -11.48
N ALA A 645 27.09 14.01 -10.18
CA ALA A 645 27.74 12.83 -9.63
C ALA A 645 27.07 11.53 -10.12
N ALA A 646 25.74 11.52 -10.26
CA ALA A 646 24.97 10.38 -10.75
C ALA A 646 25.26 9.99 -12.21
N VAL A 647 25.75 10.93 -13.03
CA VAL A 647 26.21 10.67 -14.41
C VAL A 647 27.74 10.63 -14.53
N GLY A 648 28.45 10.66 -13.41
CA GLY A 648 29.90 10.49 -13.36
C GLY A 648 30.72 11.71 -13.75
N ASN A 649 30.25 12.91 -13.41
CA ASN A 649 30.91 14.17 -13.72
C ASN A 649 31.27 15.02 -12.48
N PRO A 650 32.34 14.68 -11.74
CA PRO A 650 32.98 13.38 -11.57
C PRO A 650 32.22 12.52 -10.54
N PHE A 651 32.41 11.19 -10.53
CA PHE A 651 31.84 10.35 -9.48
C PHE A 651 32.34 10.81 -8.09
N GLN A 652 31.42 11.05 -7.16
CA GLN A 652 31.77 11.28 -5.76
C GLN A 652 32.51 10.04 -5.23
N ARG A 653 33.64 10.27 -4.53
CA ARG A 653 34.54 9.21 -4.09
C ARG A 653 34.39 8.93 -2.60
N PHE A 654 34.28 7.65 -2.26
CA PHE A 654 34.18 7.16 -0.89
C PHE A 654 35.31 6.17 -0.58
N ALA A 655 35.76 6.17 0.67
CA ALA A 655 36.81 5.27 1.14
C ALA A 655 36.29 3.84 1.28
N ALA A 656 35.03 3.66 1.71
CA ALA A 656 34.34 2.37 1.75
C ALA A 656 32.90 2.47 1.23
N ILE A 657 32.32 1.31 0.90
CA ILE A 657 30.91 1.19 0.49
C ILE A 657 29.98 1.62 1.64
N SER A 658 30.35 1.33 2.88
CA SER A 658 29.59 1.75 4.07
C SER A 658 29.46 3.26 4.19
N ASP A 659 30.52 4.00 3.83
CA ASP A 659 30.54 5.46 3.91
C ASP A 659 29.59 6.06 2.86
N TYR A 660 29.58 5.48 1.65
CA TYR A 660 28.62 5.80 0.60
C TYR A 660 27.17 5.50 1.03
N GLU A 661 26.90 4.33 1.58
CA GLU A 661 25.55 3.92 2.01
C GLU A 661 25.03 4.83 3.14
N GLN A 662 25.92 5.32 4.01
CA GLN A 662 25.59 6.27 5.06
C GLN A 662 25.33 7.68 4.50
N GLU A 663 26.24 8.22 3.69
CA GLU A 663 26.19 9.62 3.25
C GLU A 663 25.21 9.88 2.10
N VAL A 664 25.02 8.93 1.18
CA VAL A 664 24.20 9.11 -0.03
C VAL A 664 22.83 8.45 0.09
N ILE A 665 22.75 7.30 0.78
CA ILE A 665 21.50 6.55 0.94
C ILE A 665 20.83 6.86 2.29
N GLY A 666 21.56 7.42 3.26
CA GLY A 666 21.01 7.89 4.54
C GLY A 666 20.93 6.85 5.65
N LEU A 667 21.82 5.85 5.67
CA LEU A 667 21.88 4.86 6.76
C LEU A 667 22.52 5.42 8.04
N THR A 668 21.87 5.22 9.19
CA THR A 668 22.51 5.29 10.51
C THR A 668 23.15 3.95 10.88
N SER A 669 24.40 4.00 11.39
CA SER A 669 25.16 2.84 11.89
C SER A 669 24.64 2.29 13.20
#